data_AF-D1VXK3-F1
#
_entry.id   AF-D1VXK3-F1
#
_cell.length_a   1.000
_cell.length_b   1.000
_cell.length_c   1.000
_cell.angle_alpha   90.00
_cell.angle_beta   90.00
_cell.angle_gamma   90.00
#
_symmetry.space_group_name_H-M   'P 1'
#
loop_
_entity.id
_entity.type
_entity.pdbx_description
1 polymer ?
#
loop_
_entity_poly.entity_id
_entity_poly.type
_entity_poly.pdbx_seq_one_letter_code
_entity_poly.pdbx_strand_id
1 'polypeptide(L)'
;MTGFVSDIRTRTFGIEIEMCNVERSKVELPEGYSWSKEENIFNTDGSSNRNFGGEVNTPPLHLCTKDLHELKDLYESMVNAGGKLKWSIDTHVHIYAGDLSVEQLRKVFLFFYVCYPYFKKYAHISDCDELTFNCQPLPAEKYYKGVLNAKTFDDIRELFTNQSKEGFIRHAVNISALFKTKTIEFRMFHATDDFYKAMNCVYSAYRIFYYAVNHDLSDFKNISSYKDFKAVTKLKYNVPKELVPLLYQGNPYSAIETFMTNPLPYNSKQASALYEAVKKNGYKEISIVNGFMYYYELFFYEKLCVSIYSQDPYCHLLYLIANGFTTLTYKNKLAWLEYYNDKTIKRQFSLALYAASLQKFFMSKSARNHAIFEALKVKAKESIEKTEKANDRLLRMLTTCEYHVGTLQDAINCKQVIFFNYGKDKKQKRTFKLIQENSDLDMDFSVSKNEYYDLVESLPNETFFYFISNSPFLSNMYKLAMFKTSAGDRRSAGRFLYCNKPSATSEVSTFYKGNHIEVNEIVPPDDLEINNPKNLKVVRVSPDYLYCLQKKYINKVDMVSRCTYAFVVMYDKYTLGGFGFTLPQHKGYDLFQLTDFCTNNAIPRLSKLILFCIQTSVVQKELSRRMHKLVEKVISCAYTHKPVSMKYRGVYTKVKDHCTSSYLAYEGMLGKFSNNKEVIDKYQSLLKNGQRK
;
A
#
# COMPACT_ATOMS: atom_id res chain seq x y z
N MET A 1 6.96 29.89 -38.51
CA MET A 1 8.44 29.97 -38.43
C MET A 1 8.92 28.71 -37.73
N THR A 2 9.95 28.11 -38.31
CA THR A 2 10.33 26.69 -38.26
C THR A 2 10.75 26.20 -36.88
N GLY A 3 10.01 25.22 -36.34
CA GLY A 3 10.19 24.58 -35.02
C GLY A 3 11.41 23.66 -34.91
N PHE A 4 12.53 24.04 -35.51
CA PHE A 4 13.80 23.35 -35.40
C PHE A 4 14.57 23.90 -34.19
N VAL A 5 14.90 23.04 -33.23
CA VAL A 5 15.79 23.40 -32.13
C VAL A 5 17.21 23.23 -32.65
N SER A 6 17.90 24.34 -32.94
CA SER A 6 19.20 24.32 -33.61
C SER A 6 20.38 23.95 -32.70
N ASP A 7 20.39 24.42 -31.46
CA ASP A 7 21.39 24.04 -30.47
C ASP A 7 20.74 23.58 -29.17
N ILE A 8 20.89 22.30 -28.85
CA ILE A 8 20.37 21.72 -27.61
C ILE A 8 21.21 22.12 -26.39
N ARG A 9 22.48 22.48 -26.58
CA ARG A 9 23.43 22.75 -25.49
C ARG A 9 23.14 24.05 -24.74
N THR A 10 22.31 24.92 -25.32
CA THR A 10 21.88 26.17 -24.69
C THR A 10 20.74 25.97 -23.69
N ARG A 11 20.06 24.82 -23.71
CA ARG A 11 19.01 24.49 -22.73
C ARG A 11 19.65 24.11 -21.40
N THR A 12 19.00 24.51 -20.32
CA THR A 12 19.36 24.05 -18.97
C THR A 12 18.81 22.65 -18.70
N PHE A 13 19.46 21.98 -17.77
CA PHE A 13 18.97 20.73 -17.17
C PHE A 13 18.87 20.87 -15.65
N GLY A 14 18.10 20.01 -15.02
CA GLY A 14 18.10 19.82 -13.57
C GLY A 14 18.18 18.32 -13.26
N ILE A 15 18.60 17.98 -12.06
CA ILE A 15 18.65 16.59 -11.60
C ILE A 15 18.03 16.47 -10.20
N GLU A 16 17.26 15.41 -10.00
CA GLU A 16 16.76 15.01 -8.68
C GLU A 16 17.60 13.79 -8.26
N ILE A 17 18.35 13.92 -7.16
CA ILE A 17 19.32 12.93 -6.68
C ILE A 17 18.79 12.29 -5.41
N GLU A 18 18.40 11.03 -5.52
CA GLU A 18 17.85 10.26 -4.41
C GLU A 18 18.90 9.32 -3.79
N MET A 19 19.07 9.38 -2.47
CA MET A 19 19.93 8.43 -1.73
C MET A 19 19.34 8.05 -0.37
N CYS A 20 19.60 6.81 0.04
CA CYS A 20 19.28 6.28 1.36
C CYS A 20 20.43 6.54 2.34
N ASN A 21 20.15 6.48 3.65
CA ASN A 21 21.12 6.53 4.74
C ASN A 21 21.98 7.81 4.85
N VAL A 22 21.90 8.72 3.88
CA VAL A 22 22.62 9.99 3.89
C VAL A 22 22.26 10.79 5.13
N GLU A 23 23.24 11.10 5.98
CA GLU A 23 23.05 11.99 7.11
C GLU A 23 22.96 13.44 6.61
N ARG A 24 21.75 14.00 6.55
CA ARG A 24 21.50 15.28 5.87
C ARG A 24 22.32 16.45 6.43
N SER A 25 22.64 16.42 7.72
CA SER A 25 23.47 17.43 8.39
C SER A 25 24.94 17.42 7.99
N LYS A 26 25.40 16.36 7.32
CA LYS A 26 26.79 16.21 6.83
C LYS A 26 26.92 16.50 5.34
N VAL A 27 25.81 16.79 4.65
CA VAL A 27 25.83 17.14 3.22
C VAL A 27 25.99 18.64 3.07
N GLU A 28 26.98 19.03 2.29
CA GLU A 28 27.19 20.42 1.87
C GLU A 28 26.34 20.67 0.63
N LEU A 29 25.35 21.55 0.74
CA LEU A 29 24.50 21.94 -0.40
C LEU A 29 25.04 23.22 -1.03
N PRO A 30 25.40 23.21 -2.32
CA PRO A 30 25.75 24.43 -3.05
C PRO A 30 24.57 25.42 -3.13
N GLU A 31 24.85 26.66 -3.53
CA GLU A 31 23.83 27.69 -3.65
C GLU A 31 22.72 27.27 -4.64
N GLY A 32 21.45 27.42 -4.22
CA GLY A 32 20.29 27.07 -5.03
C GLY A 32 19.88 25.59 -4.98
N TYR A 33 20.72 24.70 -4.43
CA TYR A 33 20.36 23.31 -4.19
C TYR A 33 19.49 23.18 -2.94
N SER A 34 18.59 22.19 -2.92
CA SER A 34 17.73 22.00 -1.75
C SER A 34 17.28 20.56 -1.57
N TRP A 35 17.10 20.16 -0.31
CA TRP A 35 16.39 18.93 0.02
C TRP A 35 14.91 19.05 -0.36
N SER A 36 14.39 18.02 -1.03
CA SER A 36 12.97 17.88 -1.28
C SER A 36 12.17 17.89 0.02
N LYS A 37 11.09 18.66 0.02
CA LYS A 37 10.13 18.74 1.15
C LYS A 37 9.02 17.71 1.03
N GLU A 38 8.85 17.14 -0.16
CA GLU A 38 7.72 16.28 -0.49
C GLU A 38 8.06 14.80 -0.44
N GLU A 39 9.33 14.47 -0.71
CA GLU A 39 9.82 13.10 -0.80
C GLU A 39 10.30 12.53 0.53
N ASN A 40 9.94 11.26 0.73
CA ASN A 40 10.30 10.52 1.93
C ASN A 40 10.90 9.16 1.54
N ILE A 41 12.22 9.07 1.61
CA ILE A 41 12.98 7.88 1.23
C ILE A 41 13.15 6.97 2.45
N PHE A 42 12.81 5.69 2.30
CA PHE A 42 13.12 4.66 3.28
C PHE A 42 14.59 4.23 3.17
N ASN A 43 15.29 4.23 4.30
CA ASN A 43 16.66 3.77 4.46
C ASN A 43 16.80 2.26 4.23
N THR A 44 18.04 1.80 4.07
CA THR A 44 18.34 0.38 3.79
C THR A 44 17.94 -0.56 4.93
N ASP A 45 17.76 -0.05 6.16
CA ASP A 45 17.24 -0.77 7.33
C ASP A 45 15.69 -0.75 7.43
N GLY A 46 15.01 -0.18 6.42
CA GLY A 46 13.55 -0.01 6.38
C GLY A 46 13.03 1.13 7.26
N SER A 47 13.90 1.92 7.90
CA SER A 47 13.50 3.13 8.64
C SER A 47 13.25 4.32 7.72
N SER A 48 12.50 5.30 8.19
CA SER A 48 12.32 6.59 7.52
C SER A 48 12.25 7.67 8.59
N ASN A 49 13.07 8.71 8.44
CA ASN A 49 13.14 9.84 9.36
C ASN A 49 13.69 11.08 8.61
N ARG A 50 13.67 12.25 9.26
CA ARG A 50 14.09 13.51 8.63
C ARG A 50 15.61 13.75 8.63
N ASN A 51 16.37 12.98 9.40
CA ASN A 51 17.80 13.15 9.55
C ASN A 51 18.58 12.33 8.52
N PHE A 52 18.01 11.22 8.05
CA PHE A 52 18.66 10.25 7.18
C PHE A 52 17.88 9.99 5.89
N GLY A 53 18.61 9.93 4.76
CA GLY A 53 18.07 9.70 3.42
C GLY A 53 17.30 10.90 2.87
N GLY A 54 17.13 11.00 1.55
CA GLY A 54 16.36 12.07 0.92
C GLY A 54 16.71 12.31 -0.55
N GLU A 55 15.97 13.23 -1.14
CA GLU A 55 16.17 13.73 -2.49
C GLU A 55 16.76 15.14 -2.43
N VAL A 56 17.84 15.39 -3.16
CA VAL A 56 18.38 16.72 -3.41
C VAL A 56 17.99 17.16 -4.82
N ASN A 57 17.41 18.36 -4.92
CA ASN A 57 17.03 18.98 -6.18
C ASN A 57 18.02 20.10 -6.53
N THR A 58 18.48 20.09 -7.77
CA THR A 58 19.41 21.11 -8.26
C THR A 58 18.67 22.35 -8.78
N PRO A 59 19.31 23.52 -8.81
CA PRO A 59 18.85 24.61 -9.65
C PRO A 59 18.97 24.23 -11.14
N PRO A 60 18.46 25.04 -12.08
CA PRO A 60 18.78 24.87 -13.49
C PRO A 60 20.29 25.01 -13.73
N LEU A 61 20.89 23.98 -14.33
CA LEU A 61 22.31 23.85 -14.61
C LEU A 61 22.59 23.94 -16.12
N HIS A 62 23.82 24.33 -16.46
CA HIS A 62 24.37 24.32 -17.80
C HIS A 62 25.45 23.25 -17.95
N LEU A 63 25.69 22.81 -19.19
CA LEU A 63 26.83 21.93 -19.50
C LEU A 63 28.14 22.74 -19.54
N CYS A 64 28.46 23.41 -18.43
CA CYS A 64 29.68 24.20 -18.24
C CYS A 64 30.50 23.65 -17.07
N THR A 65 31.80 23.93 -17.06
CA THR A 65 32.73 23.38 -16.05
C THR A 65 32.33 23.68 -14.62
N LYS A 66 31.81 24.90 -14.36
CA LYS A 66 31.40 25.33 -13.02
C LYS A 66 30.30 24.43 -12.45
N ASP A 67 29.16 24.37 -13.14
CA ASP A 67 27.98 23.62 -12.68
C ASP A 67 28.27 22.11 -12.58
N LEU A 68 29.12 21.59 -13.47
CA LEU A 68 29.53 20.18 -13.43
C LEU A 68 30.45 19.85 -12.26
N HIS A 69 31.32 20.78 -11.84
CA HIS A 69 32.12 20.61 -10.62
C HIS A 69 31.23 20.66 -9.37
N GLU A 70 30.35 21.66 -9.26
CA GLU A 70 29.41 21.75 -8.12
C GLU A 70 28.53 20.50 -7.99
N LEU A 71 28.05 19.96 -9.12
CA LEU A 71 27.29 18.71 -9.13
C LEU A 71 28.15 17.51 -8.71
N LYS A 72 29.40 17.42 -9.15
CA LYS A 72 30.32 16.34 -8.74
C LYS A 72 30.61 16.38 -7.24
N ASP A 73 30.87 17.57 -6.70
CA ASP A 73 31.15 17.78 -5.28
C ASP A 73 29.94 17.40 -4.42
N LEU A 74 28.71 17.68 -4.89
CA LEU A 74 27.49 17.23 -4.23
C LEU A 74 27.38 15.71 -4.16
N TYR A 75 27.62 15.00 -5.27
CA TYR A 75 27.61 13.53 -5.28
C TYR A 75 28.61 12.96 -4.26
N GLU A 76 29.83 13.49 -4.26
CA GLU A 76 30.88 13.10 -3.30
C GLU A 76 30.46 13.40 -1.86
N SER A 77 29.87 14.57 -1.59
CA SER A 77 29.36 14.95 -0.27
C SER A 77 28.27 14.01 0.22
N MET A 78 27.30 13.64 -0.62
CA MET A 78 26.23 12.70 -0.27
C MET A 78 26.77 11.28 0.02
N VAL A 79 27.75 10.81 -0.76
CA VAL A 79 28.41 9.52 -0.53
C VAL A 79 29.20 9.54 0.77
N ASN A 80 30.00 10.57 1.01
CA ASN A 80 30.79 10.76 2.24
C ASN A 80 29.89 10.86 3.48
N ALA A 81 28.68 11.39 3.33
CA ALA A 81 27.65 11.44 4.37
C ALA A 81 26.90 10.10 4.59
N GLY A 82 27.34 9.01 3.94
CA GLY A 82 26.82 7.65 4.15
C GLY A 82 25.77 7.21 3.13
N GLY A 83 25.67 7.88 1.99
CA GLY A 83 24.71 7.58 0.94
C GLY A 83 24.76 6.15 0.41
N LYS A 84 23.58 5.56 0.22
CA LYS A 84 23.37 4.22 -0.35
C LYS A 84 22.25 4.21 -1.38
N LEU A 85 22.37 3.34 -2.36
CA LEU A 85 21.41 3.19 -3.47
C LEU A 85 20.54 1.96 -3.30
N LYS A 86 19.25 2.02 -3.64
CA LYS A 86 18.34 0.85 -3.62
C LYS A 86 17.39 0.86 -4.81
N TRP A 87 16.74 -0.26 -5.10
CA TRP A 87 15.83 -0.43 -6.25
C TRP A 87 14.69 0.57 -6.38
N SER A 88 14.29 1.26 -5.30
CA SER A 88 13.14 2.16 -5.31
C SER A 88 13.51 3.63 -5.41
N ILE A 89 14.76 3.93 -5.76
CA ILE A 89 15.23 5.30 -5.95
C ILE A 89 15.84 5.43 -7.34
N ASP A 90 15.64 6.61 -7.93
CA ASP A 90 15.94 6.89 -9.32
C ASP A 90 16.86 8.11 -9.47
N THR A 91 17.30 8.36 -10.69
CA THR A 91 17.93 9.62 -11.10
C THR A 91 17.01 10.30 -12.11
N HIS A 92 16.28 11.32 -11.67
CA HIS A 92 15.41 12.07 -12.57
C HIS A 92 16.18 13.20 -13.24
N VAL A 93 16.15 13.26 -14.57
CA VAL A 93 16.75 14.35 -15.34
C VAL A 93 15.66 15.23 -15.92
N HIS A 94 15.72 16.51 -15.63
CA HIS A 94 14.82 17.52 -16.17
C HIS A 94 15.51 18.28 -17.29
N ILE A 95 14.86 18.42 -18.45
CA ILE A 95 15.32 19.30 -19.53
C ILE A 95 14.32 20.45 -19.67
N TYR A 96 14.80 21.70 -19.67
CA TYR A 96 13.92 22.86 -19.86
C TYR A 96 13.14 22.77 -21.18
N ALA A 97 11.84 23.00 -21.10
CA ALA A 97 10.90 22.85 -22.20
C ALA A 97 9.77 23.89 -22.20
N GLY A 98 9.89 24.96 -21.40
CA GLY A 98 8.86 25.99 -21.25
C GLY A 98 8.58 26.79 -22.52
N ASP A 99 9.48 26.72 -23.49
CA ASP A 99 9.45 27.35 -24.80
C ASP A 99 8.91 26.44 -25.92
N LEU A 100 8.62 25.16 -25.62
CA LEU A 100 8.07 24.25 -26.61
C LEU A 100 6.67 24.69 -27.06
N SER A 101 6.37 24.47 -28.34
CA SER A 101 5.00 24.48 -28.85
C SER A 101 4.24 23.20 -28.45
N VAL A 102 2.90 23.25 -28.53
CA VAL A 102 2.05 22.06 -28.33
C VAL A 102 2.49 20.91 -29.24
N GLU A 103 2.86 21.22 -30.49
CA GLU A 103 3.33 20.22 -31.45
C GLU A 103 4.62 19.54 -31.00
N GLN A 104 5.61 20.32 -30.56
CA GLN A 104 6.87 19.75 -30.07
C GLN A 104 6.66 18.92 -28.80
N LEU A 105 5.76 19.33 -27.89
CA LEU A 105 5.42 18.54 -26.72
C LEU A 105 4.79 17.19 -27.11
N ARG A 106 3.88 17.19 -28.10
CA ARG A 106 3.26 15.96 -28.63
C ARG A 106 4.33 15.02 -29.15
N LYS A 107 5.28 15.52 -29.95
CA LYS A 107 6.37 14.73 -30.53
C LYS A 107 7.21 14.00 -29.48
N VAL A 108 7.51 14.64 -28.34
CA VAL A 108 8.23 14.00 -27.24
C VAL A 108 7.52 12.74 -26.74
N PHE A 109 6.20 12.83 -26.47
CA PHE A 109 5.44 11.68 -26.01
C PHE A 109 5.23 10.63 -27.11
N LEU A 110 4.99 11.04 -28.35
CA LEU A 110 4.81 10.12 -29.47
C LEU A 110 6.08 9.30 -29.73
N PHE A 111 7.27 9.93 -29.64
CA PHE A 111 8.54 9.23 -29.74
C PHE A 111 8.69 8.19 -28.63
N PHE A 112 8.41 8.59 -27.39
CA PHE A 112 8.44 7.69 -26.23
C PHE A 112 7.49 6.50 -26.40
N TYR A 113 6.24 6.73 -26.82
CA TYR A 113 5.25 5.67 -27.03
C TYR A 113 5.69 4.68 -28.12
N VAL A 114 6.06 5.18 -29.31
CA VAL A 114 6.39 4.33 -30.47
C VAL A 114 7.66 3.51 -30.21
N CYS A 115 8.66 4.11 -29.55
CA CYS A 115 9.94 3.47 -29.29
C CYS A 115 10.04 2.83 -27.90
N TYR A 116 8.94 2.73 -27.14
CA TYR A 116 8.97 2.31 -25.73
C TYR A 116 9.80 1.04 -25.45
N PRO A 117 9.71 -0.05 -26.25
CA PRO A 117 10.54 -1.24 -26.02
C PRO A 117 12.06 -0.94 -26.02
N TYR A 118 12.50 0.05 -26.80
CA TYR A 118 13.90 0.47 -26.86
C TYR A 118 14.29 1.36 -25.69
N PHE A 119 13.37 2.20 -25.21
CA PHE A 119 13.54 2.94 -23.95
C PHE A 119 13.69 1.98 -22.77
N LYS A 120 12.77 1.00 -22.64
CA LYS A 120 12.80 -0.06 -21.61
C LYS A 120 14.16 -0.78 -21.62
N LYS A 121 14.61 -1.20 -22.80
CA LYS A 121 15.90 -1.88 -22.98
C LYS A 121 17.11 -1.00 -22.67
N TYR A 122 17.09 0.27 -23.07
CA TYR A 122 18.22 1.19 -22.88
C TYR A 122 18.41 1.56 -21.40
N ALA A 123 17.30 1.87 -20.73
CA ALA A 123 17.32 2.38 -19.35
C ALA A 123 17.17 1.29 -18.28
N HIS A 124 17.07 0.02 -18.69
CA HIS A 124 16.88 -1.12 -17.80
C HIS A 124 15.59 -1.02 -16.96
N ILE A 125 14.51 -0.47 -17.53
CA ILE A 125 13.22 -0.35 -16.83
C ILE A 125 12.70 -1.76 -16.53
N SER A 126 12.50 -2.07 -15.25
CA SER A 126 12.06 -3.37 -14.77
C SER A 126 10.53 -3.52 -14.86
N ASP A 127 10.05 -4.76 -14.77
CA ASP A 127 8.61 -5.00 -14.63
C ASP A 127 8.07 -4.42 -13.31
N CYS A 128 8.91 -4.31 -12.27
CA CYS A 128 8.53 -3.66 -11.02
C CYS A 128 8.21 -2.18 -11.23
N ASP A 129 9.00 -1.47 -12.02
CA ASP A 129 8.84 -0.03 -12.28
C ASP A 129 7.53 0.27 -13.04
N GLU A 130 7.22 -0.58 -14.03
CA GLU A 130 6.01 -0.51 -14.85
C GLU A 130 4.73 -0.84 -14.06
N LEU A 131 4.80 -1.84 -13.19
CA LEU A 131 3.65 -2.36 -12.46
C LEU A 131 3.41 -1.63 -11.14
N THR A 132 4.43 -0.95 -10.61
CA THR A 132 4.29 -0.12 -9.42
C THR A 132 3.36 1.05 -9.70
N PHE A 133 2.30 1.15 -8.88
CA PHE A 133 1.30 2.18 -9.04
C PHE A 133 1.92 3.60 -9.07
N ASN A 134 1.75 4.28 -10.20
CA ASN A 134 2.18 5.67 -10.41
C ASN A 134 3.70 5.91 -10.26
N CYS A 135 4.52 4.87 -10.44
CA CYS A 135 5.98 5.00 -10.54
C CYS A 135 6.37 5.31 -12.00
N GLN A 136 6.36 4.31 -12.88
CA GLN A 136 6.68 4.48 -14.31
C GLN A 136 5.74 3.64 -15.22
N PRO A 137 4.40 3.85 -15.17
CA PRO A 137 3.45 3.04 -15.92
C PRO A 137 3.72 3.01 -17.43
N LEU A 138 3.41 1.87 -18.05
CA LEU A 138 3.44 1.68 -19.49
C LEU A 138 2.63 2.77 -20.23
N PRO A 139 3.15 3.34 -21.33
CA PRO A 139 2.41 4.32 -22.10
C PRO A 139 1.26 3.63 -22.86
N ALA A 140 0.05 3.71 -22.32
CA ALA A 140 -1.13 3.05 -22.88
C ALA A 140 -1.69 3.77 -24.12
N GLU A 141 -2.38 3.01 -24.98
CA GLU A 141 -2.97 3.49 -26.24
C GLU A 141 -3.89 4.73 -26.05
N LYS A 142 -4.59 4.83 -24.92
CA LYS A 142 -5.44 5.98 -24.60
C LYS A 142 -4.66 7.30 -24.60
N TYR A 143 -3.41 7.29 -24.09
CA TYR A 143 -2.56 8.47 -24.04
C TYR A 143 -2.01 8.80 -25.41
N TYR A 144 -1.61 7.78 -26.18
CA TYR A 144 -1.20 7.95 -27.57
C TYR A 144 -2.31 8.59 -28.43
N LYS A 145 -3.52 8.04 -28.42
CA LYS A 145 -4.67 8.60 -29.14
C LYS A 145 -5.04 10.00 -28.65
N GLY A 146 -5.00 10.23 -27.33
CA GLY A 146 -5.26 11.55 -26.76
C GLY A 146 -4.24 12.59 -27.20
N VAL A 147 -2.94 12.27 -27.18
CA VAL A 147 -1.86 13.17 -27.63
C VAL A 147 -1.92 13.40 -29.14
N LEU A 148 -2.30 12.40 -29.94
CA LEU A 148 -2.55 12.59 -31.37
C LEU A 148 -3.68 13.58 -31.66
N ASN A 149 -4.70 13.64 -30.81
CA ASN A 149 -5.87 14.50 -31.03
C ASN A 149 -5.78 15.86 -30.32
N ALA A 150 -4.84 16.03 -29.39
CA ALA A 150 -4.64 17.27 -28.64
C ALA A 150 -4.24 18.43 -29.55
N LYS A 151 -4.91 19.57 -29.39
CA LYS A 151 -4.64 20.82 -30.12
C LYS A 151 -4.07 21.90 -29.21
N THR A 152 -4.30 21.79 -27.91
CA THR A 152 -3.87 22.77 -26.90
C THR A 152 -3.07 22.12 -25.79
N PHE A 153 -2.34 22.95 -25.02
CA PHE A 153 -1.70 22.50 -23.77
C PHE A 153 -2.71 22.00 -22.74
N ASP A 154 -3.92 22.58 -22.72
CA ASP A 154 -4.98 22.17 -21.81
C ASP A 154 -5.49 20.77 -22.10
N ASP A 155 -5.63 20.40 -23.39
CA ASP A 155 -6.01 19.04 -23.79
C ASP A 155 -5.02 18.01 -23.24
N ILE A 156 -3.72 18.30 -23.34
CA ILE A 156 -2.65 17.43 -22.83
C ILE A 156 -2.67 17.42 -21.30
N ARG A 157 -2.84 18.57 -20.65
CA ARG A 157 -2.90 18.67 -19.19
C ARG A 157 -4.04 17.83 -18.62
N GLU A 158 -5.24 17.95 -19.19
CA GLU A 158 -6.42 17.19 -18.75
C GLU A 158 -6.24 15.69 -18.97
N LEU A 159 -5.72 15.29 -20.14
CA LEU A 159 -5.50 13.89 -20.50
C LEU A 159 -4.60 13.14 -19.49
N PHE A 160 -3.59 13.81 -18.97
CA PHE A 160 -2.62 13.22 -18.02
C PHE A 160 -2.98 13.44 -16.55
N THR A 161 -4.01 14.24 -16.23
CA THR A 161 -4.43 14.50 -14.84
C THR A 161 -5.02 13.25 -14.18
N ASN A 162 -4.67 12.98 -12.92
CA ASN A 162 -5.21 11.85 -12.14
C ASN A 162 -5.47 12.21 -10.67
N GLN A 163 -5.92 11.25 -9.85
CA GLN A 163 -6.21 11.44 -8.41
C GLN A 163 -5.01 11.11 -7.50
N SER A 164 -3.82 10.91 -8.06
CA SER A 164 -2.61 10.68 -7.25
C SER A 164 -2.23 11.93 -6.46
N LYS A 165 -1.38 11.79 -5.43
CA LYS A 165 -0.78 12.94 -4.71
C LYS A 165 -0.13 13.93 -5.68
N GLU A 166 0.48 13.42 -6.74
CA GLU A 166 1.17 14.20 -7.76
C GLU A 166 0.24 14.92 -8.74
N GLY A 167 -1.04 14.54 -8.80
CA GLY A 167 -2.05 15.12 -9.67
C GLY A 167 -1.93 14.74 -11.16
N PHE A 168 -0.87 14.06 -11.56
CA PHE A 168 -0.63 13.61 -12.94
C PHE A 168 -0.12 12.17 -12.97
N ILE A 169 -0.32 11.49 -14.10
CA ILE A 169 0.40 10.25 -14.39
C ILE A 169 1.86 10.57 -14.74
N ARG A 170 2.81 9.88 -14.11
CA ARG A 170 4.25 10.09 -14.32
C ARG A 170 4.84 8.92 -15.12
N HIS A 171 4.87 9.02 -16.44
CA HIS A 171 5.55 8.01 -17.28
C HIS A 171 7.08 8.11 -17.14
N ALA A 172 7.80 7.09 -17.62
CA ALA A 172 9.27 7.10 -17.63
C ALA A 172 9.87 8.31 -18.40
N VAL A 173 9.17 8.79 -19.44
CA VAL A 173 9.35 10.14 -20.00
C VAL A 173 8.09 10.96 -19.67
N ASN A 174 8.18 11.78 -18.64
CA ASN A 174 7.06 12.52 -18.08
C ASN A 174 6.94 13.93 -18.68
N ILE A 175 6.05 14.06 -19.68
CA ILE A 175 5.75 15.36 -20.28
C ILE A 175 4.86 16.25 -19.38
N SER A 176 4.21 15.69 -18.35
CA SER A 176 3.35 16.47 -17.45
C SER A 176 4.15 17.38 -16.51
N ALA A 177 5.45 17.15 -16.36
CA ALA A 177 6.37 18.05 -15.66
C ALA A 177 6.35 19.47 -16.25
N LEU A 178 6.00 19.63 -17.54
CA LEU A 178 5.87 20.94 -18.18
C LEU A 178 4.90 21.86 -17.43
N PHE A 179 3.83 21.29 -16.86
CA PHE A 179 2.79 22.05 -16.18
C PHE A 179 3.16 22.45 -14.75
N LYS A 180 4.19 21.83 -14.16
CA LYS A 180 4.69 22.14 -12.81
C LYS A 180 5.99 22.93 -12.86
N THR A 181 6.99 22.41 -13.58
CA THR A 181 8.38 22.88 -13.55
C THR A 181 8.87 23.42 -14.88
N LYS A 182 8.01 23.46 -15.91
CA LYS A 182 8.37 23.89 -17.28
C LYS A 182 9.49 23.06 -17.92
N THR A 183 9.56 21.77 -17.56
CA THR A 183 10.57 20.82 -18.06
C THR A 183 9.90 19.57 -18.65
N ILE A 184 10.65 18.78 -19.43
CA ILE A 184 10.37 17.35 -19.61
C ILE A 184 11.22 16.59 -18.60
N GLU A 185 10.60 15.71 -17.84
CA GLU A 185 11.26 14.91 -16.82
C GLU A 185 11.51 13.48 -17.34
N PHE A 186 12.76 13.06 -17.34
CA PHE A 186 13.22 11.71 -17.70
C PHE A 186 13.48 10.94 -16.41
N ARG A 187 12.55 10.06 -16.06
CA ARG A 187 12.52 9.32 -14.78
C ARG A 187 13.02 7.89 -14.92
N MET A 188 13.39 7.50 -16.13
CA MET A 188 13.65 6.11 -16.50
C MET A 188 14.99 5.55 -15.99
N PHE A 189 15.84 6.37 -15.38
CA PHE A 189 17.20 5.99 -15.01
C PHE A 189 17.27 5.59 -13.55
N HIS A 190 17.81 4.40 -13.28
CA HIS A 190 18.10 3.94 -11.92
C HIS A 190 19.08 4.87 -11.21
N ALA A 191 18.99 4.94 -9.87
CA ALA A 191 19.89 5.75 -9.08
C ALA A 191 21.37 5.34 -9.22
N THR A 192 22.26 6.31 -9.08
CA THR A 192 23.70 6.11 -9.07
C THR A 192 24.37 7.10 -8.13
N ASP A 193 25.48 6.71 -7.54
CA ASP A 193 26.40 7.53 -6.76
C ASP A 193 27.65 7.92 -7.58
N ASP A 194 27.75 7.42 -8.82
CA ASP A 194 28.81 7.72 -9.76
C ASP A 194 28.41 8.91 -10.62
N PHE A 195 29.08 10.04 -10.39
CA PHE A 195 28.87 11.28 -11.13
C PHE A 195 28.92 11.09 -12.65
N TYR A 196 29.84 10.27 -13.18
CA TYR A 196 29.97 10.08 -14.62
C TYR A 196 28.79 9.28 -15.19
N LYS A 197 28.22 8.33 -14.42
CA LYS A 197 26.98 7.65 -14.82
C LYS A 197 25.77 8.59 -14.75
N ALA A 198 25.69 9.47 -13.75
CA ALA A 198 24.66 10.50 -13.69
C ALA A 198 24.73 11.41 -14.93
N MET A 199 25.95 11.82 -15.34
CA MET A 199 26.13 12.59 -16.56
C MET A 199 25.77 11.81 -17.83
N ASN A 200 25.97 10.49 -17.87
CA ASN A 200 25.46 9.67 -18.97
C ASN A 200 23.94 9.76 -19.09
N CYS A 201 23.19 9.79 -17.97
CA CYS A 201 21.75 10.01 -17.96
C CYS A 201 21.40 11.39 -18.55
N VAL A 202 22.09 12.45 -18.12
CA VAL A 202 21.91 13.82 -18.62
C VAL A 202 22.13 13.89 -20.14
N TYR A 203 23.26 13.41 -20.63
CA TYR A 203 23.55 13.40 -22.07
C TYR A 203 22.55 12.58 -22.87
N SER A 204 22.02 11.51 -22.29
CA SER A 204 21.01 10.67 -22.93
C SER A 204 19.66 11.38 -23.03
N ALA A 205 19.23 12.03 -21.95
CA ALA A 205 18.02 12.87 -21.95
C ALA A 205 18.10 13.97 -23.01
N TYR A 206 19.23 14.69 -23.10
CA TYR A 206 19.47 15.69 -24.13
C TYR A 206 19.34 15.14 -25.55
N ARG A 207 19.94 13.97 -25.82
CA ARG A 207 19.92 13.31 -27.14
C ARG A 207 18.53 12.83 -27.54
N ILE A 208 17.83 12.20 -26.60
CA ILE A 208 16.46 11.72 -26.78
C ILE A 208 15.52 12.90 -27.04
N PHE A 209 15.60 13.94 -26.20
CA PHE A 209 14.80 15.15 -26.34
C PHE A 209 15.06 15.83 -27.69
N TYR A 210 16.34 16.01 -28.05
CA TYR A 210 16.73 16.65 -29.30
C TYR A 210 16.21 15.92 -30.54
N TYR A 211 16.30 14.59 -30.54
CA TYR A 211 15.74 13.79 -31.63
C TYR A 211 14.22 13.97 -31.70
N ALA A 212 13.52 13.85 -30.57
CA ALA A 212 12.06 13.91 -30.54
C ALA A 212 11.50 15.25 -31.06
N VAL A 213 12.04 16.39 -30.63
CA VAL A 213 11.48 17.70 -31.00
C VAL A 213 11.75 18.09 -32.46
N ASN A 214 12.74 17.47 -33.10
CA ASN A 214 13.18 17.80 -34.46
C ASN A 214 12.70 16.81 -35.54
N HIS A 215 11.95 15.76 -35.16
CA HIS A 215 11.46 14.73 -36.08
C HIS A 215 9.96 14.55 -35.93
N ASP A 216 9.35 13.78 -36.82
CA ASP A 216 7.91 13.56 -36.89
C ASP A 216 7.52 12.10 -36.62
N LEU A 217 6.22 11.85 -36.46
CA LEU A 217 5.68 10.53 -36.17
C LEU A 217 6.07 9.47 -37.23
N SER A 218 6.22 9.87 -38.49
CA SER A 218 6.70 8.98 -39.56
C SER A 218 8.12 8.49 -39.28
N ASP A 219 9.01 9.36 -38.82
CA ASP A 219 10.40 9.02 -38.51
C ASP A 219 10.47 8.06 -37.33
N PHE A 220 9.65 8.29 -36.30
CA PHE A 220 9.57 7.41 -35.13
C PHE A 220 9.13 6.00 -35.53
N LYS A 221 8.14 5.88 -36.43
CA LYS A 221 7.63 4.59 -36.92
C LYS A 221 8.63 3.84 -37.79
N ASN A 222 9.59 4.53 -38.40
CA ASN A 222 10.67 3.91 -39.18
C ASN A 222 11.77 3.27 -38.30
N ILE A 223 11.76 3.52 -36.98
CA ILE A 223 12.72 2.91 -36.05
C ILE A 223 12.29 1.48 -35.74
N SER A 224 12.83 0.53 -36.50
CA SER A 224 12.41 -0.87 -36.47
C SER A 224 13.21 -1.76 -35.50
N SER A 225 14.32 -1.25 -34.95
CA SER A 225 15.18 -2.02 -34.06
C SER A 225 15.85 -1.17 -32.98
N TYR A 226 16.37 -1.84 -31.95
CA TYR A 226 17.18 -1.20 -30.89
C TYR A 226 18.47 -0.57 -31.44
N LYS A 227 19.05 -1.17 -32.49
CA LYS A 227 20.24 -0.64 -33.16
C LYS A 227 19.92 0.68 -33.87
N ASP A 228 18.79 0.73 -34.58
CA ASP A 228 18.31 1.95 -35.24
C ASP A 228 18.04 3.04 -34.21
N PHE A 229 17.33 2.69 -33.13
CA PHE A 229 17.04 3.62 -32.03
C PHE A 229 18.33 4.26 -31.48
N LYS A 230 19.36 3.47 -31.17
CA LYS A 230 20.66 4.00 -30.72
C LYS A 230 21.35 4.85 -31.78
N ALA A 231 21.27 4.48 -33.05
CA ALA A 231 21.91 5.20 -34.14
C ALA A 231 21.28 6.59 -34.35
N VAL A 232 19.95 6.67 -34.43
CA VAL A 232 19.23 7.93 -34.71
C VAL A 232 19.29 8.90 -33.53
N THR A 233 19.16 8.39 -32.31
CA THR A 233 19.31 9.19 -31.09
C THR A 233 20.77 9.50 -30.77
N LYS A 234 21.72 8.80 -31.40
CA LYS A 234 23.16 8.89 -31.14
C LYS A 234 23.51 8.60 -29.68
N LEU A 235 22.79 7.69 -29.01
CA LEU A 235 23.07 7.27 -27.63
C LEU A 235 24.38 6.48 -27.57
N LYS A 236 25.37 7.05 -26.86
CA LYS A 236 26.74 6.49 -26.81
C LYS A 236 27.03 5.75 -25.52
N TYR A 237 26.55 6.25 -24.40
CA TYR A 237 26.96 5.80 -23.07
C TYR A 237 25.94 4.84 -22.46
N ASN A 238 26.41 4.00 -21.54
CA ASN A 238 25.55 3.17 -20.72
C ASN A 238 25.06 3.98 -19.52
N VAL A 239 23.82 3.77 -19.14
CA VAL A 239 23.19 4.35 -17.95
C VAL A 239 23.26 3.35 -16.79
N PRO A 240 22.94 3.76 -15.55
CA PRO A 240 22.91 2.86 -14.41
C PRO A 240 22.08 1.61 -14.66
N LYS A 241 22.57 0.47 -14.17
CA LYS A 241 21.85 -0.81 -14.24
C LYS A 241 20.76 -0.84 -13.17
N GLU A 242 19.79 -1.73 -13.36
CA GLU A 242 18.82 -2.09 -12.33
C GLU A 242 19.52 -2.47 -11.02
N LEU A 243 19.06 -1.87 -9.92
CA LEU A 243 19.57 -2.12 -8.58
C LEU A 243 18.90 -3.35 -7.97
N VAL A 244 19.68 -4.09 -7.17
CA VAL A 244 19.19 -5.30 -6.53
C VAL A 244 18.11 -4.95 -5.48
N PRO A 245 16.97 -5.65 -5.48
CA PRO A 245 15.90 -5.41 -4.52
C PRO A 245 16.31 -5.89 -3.12
N LEU A 246 15.94 -5.13 -2.09
CA LEU A 246 16.08 -5.58 -0.71
C LEU A 246 14.88 -6.46 -0.32
N LEU A 247 15.07 -7.30 0.69
CA LEU A 247 14.04 -8.25 1.16
C LEU A 247 12.68 -7.60 1.45
N TYR A 248 12.68 -6.34 1.90
CA TYR A 248 11.45 -5.64 2.22
C TYR A 248 10.77 -4.96 1.02
N GLN A 249 11.23 -5.17 -0.22
CA GLN A 249 10.46 -4.80 -1.40
C GLN A 249 9.05 -5.39 -1.30
N GLY A 250 8.05 -4.53 -1.43
CA GLY A 250 6.68 -4.92 -1.17
C GLY A 250 5.88 -5.15 -2.44
N ASN A 251 4.58 -4.91 -2.34
CA ASN A 251 3.63 -5.28 -3.38
C ASN A 251 3.47 -4.14 -4.40
N PRO A 252 3.91 -4.31 -5.66
CA PRO A 252 3.89 -3.22 -6.66
C PRO A 252 2.47 -2.71 -6.94
N TYR A 253 1.46 -3.57 -6.77
CA TYR A 253 0.05 -3.21 -6.99
C TYR A 253 -0.62 -2.50 -5.82
N SER A 254 0.13 -2.22 -4.75
CA SER A 254 -0.35 -1.57 -3.54
C SER A 254 0.40 -0.27 -3.30
N ALA A 255 -0.27 0.87 -3.49
CA ALA A 255 0.31 2.19 -3.19
C ALA A 255 0.77 2.34 -1.73
N ILE A 256 0.29 1.48 -0.82
CA ILE A 256 0.67 1.49 0.59
C ILE A 256 1.93 0.64 0.85
N GLU A 257 2.09 -0.47 0.12
CA GLU A 257 3.13 -1.47 0.40
C GLU A 257 4.25 -1.47 -0.64
N THR A 258 4.13 -0.75 -1.76
CA THR A 258 5.02 -0.93 -2.91
C THR A 258 6.51 -0.81 -2.57
N PHE A 259 6.88 0.21 -1.77
CA PHE A 259 8.27 0.44 -1.37
C PHE A 259 8.67 -0.21 -0.04
N MET A 260 7.69 -0.74 0.71
CA MET A 260 7.93 -1.41 1.98
C MET A 260 6.84 -2.46 2.26
N THR A 261 7.24 -3.72 2.30
CA THR A 261 6.34 -4.82 2.64
C THR A 261 5.85 -4.72 4.08
N ASN A 262 4.60 -5.12 4.32
CA ASN A 262 4.09 -5.27 5.67
C ASN A 262 4.44 -6.64 6.26
N PRO A 263 4.44 -6.74 7.61
CA PRO A 263 4.17 -7.97 8.33
C PRO A 263 3.27 -8.98 7.61
N LEU A 264 3.81 -10.17 7.31
CA LEU A 264 3.00 -11.25 6.78
C LEU A 264 2.47 -12.13 7.92
N PRO A 265 1.14 -12.16 8.15
CA PRO A 265 0.58 -12.99 9.18
C PRO A 265 0.77 -14.46 8.81
N TYR A 266 0.91 -15.29 9.85
CA TYR A 266 1.00 -16.73 9.73
C TYR A 266 -0.12 -17.31 8.86
N ASN A 267 0.26 -18.31 8.07
CA ASN A 267 -0.65 -19.11 7.26
C ASN A 267 -0.12 -20.54 7.23
N SER A 268 -0.96 -21.51 7.59
CA SER A 268 -0.56 -22.91 7.67
C SER A 268 -0.09 -23.48 6.34
N LYS A 269 -0.63 -23.05 5.19
CA LYS A 269 -0.17 -23.49 3.87
C LYS A 269 1.23 -22.96 3.56
N GLN A 270 1.53 -21.74 3.99
CA GLN A 270 2.86 -21.16 3.84
C GLN A 270 3.88 -21.91 4.70
N ALA A 271 3.53 -22.19 5.96
CA ALA A 271 4.35 -22.98 6.87
C ALA A 271 4.56 -24.42 6.35
N SER A 272 3.54 -25.06 5.78
CA SER A 272 3.67 -26.37 5.15
C SER A 272 4.60 -26.35 3.94
N ALA A 273 4.48 -25.36 3.05
CA ALA A 273 5.37 -25.25 1.89
C ALA A 273 6.83 -25.00 2.31
N LEU A 274 7.04 -24.16 3.34
CA LEU A 274 8.35 -23.96 3.94
C LEU A 274 8.91 -25.25 4.55
N TYR A 275 8.10 -26.02 5.28
CA TYR A 275 8.50 -27.32 5.83
C TYR A 275 8.95 -28.30 4.76
N GLU A 276 8.17 -28.46 3.69
CA GLU A 276 8.54 -29.35 2.58
C GLU A 276 9.83 -28.88 1.89
N ALA A 277 10.03 -27.57 1.75
CA ALA A 277 11.26 -27.01 1.19
C ALA A 277 12.49 -27.31 2.08
N VAL A 278 12.39 -27.10 3.39
CA VAL A 278 13.47 -27.40 4.35
C VAL A 278 13.79 -28.89 4.36
N LYS A 279 12.75 -29.74 4.48
CA LYS A 279 12.89 -31.20 4.49
C LYS A 279 13.52 -31.74 3.20
N LYS A 280 13.12 -31.21 2.04
CA LYS A 280 13.66 -31.64 0.74
C LYS A 280 15.17 -31.36 0.62
N ASN A 281 15.66 -30.32 1.28
CA ASN A 281 17.09 -30.00 1.34
C ASN A 281 17.83 -30.80 2.44
N GLY A 282 17.19 -31.79 3.08
CA GLY A 282 17.84 -32.72 4.01
C GLY A 282 17.98 -32.19 5.45
N TYR A 283 17.45 -31.01 5.74
CA TYR A 283 17.60 -30.38 7.05
C TYR A 283 16.56 -30.84 8.07
N LYS A 284 17.01 -31.00 9.31
CA LYS A 284 16.18 -31.35 10.48
C LYS A 284 16.02 -30.21 11.48
N GLU A 285 16.61 -29.06 11.18
CA GLU A 285 16.59 -27.86 12.01
C GLU A 285 16.15 -26.64 11.20
N ILE A 286 15.61 -25.65 11.91
CA ILE A 286 15.24 -24.35 11.35
C ILE A 286 15.38 -23.27 12.42
N SER A 287 16.01 -22.16 12.04
CA SER A 287 16.06 -20.95 12.84
C SER A 287 15.01 -19.97 12.38
N ILE A 288 14.10 -19.60 13.27
CA ILE A 288 12.99 -18.70 12.96
C ILE A 288 13.30 -17.35 13.56
N VAL A 289 13.45 -16.38 12.66
CA VAL A 289 13.71 -15.00 13.00
C VAL A 289 12.40 -14.24 12.84
N ASN A 290 11.89 -13.71 13.96
CA ASN A 290 10.75 -12.80 13.99
C ASN A 290 9.39 -13.43 13.57
N GLY A 291 9.08 -14.66 14.02
CA GLY A 291 7.98 -15.52 13.55
C GLY A 291 6.52 -15.10 13.85
N PHE A 292 6.25 -13.85 14.26
CA PHE A 292 4.93 -13.32 14.65
C PHE A 292 4.19 -14.16 15.70
N MET A 293 4.27 -13.78 16.98
CA MET A 293 3.54 -14.48 18.08
C MET A 293 3.81 -15.99 18.13
N TYR A 294 5.01 -16.42 17.75
CA TYR A 294 5.46 -17.82 17.76
C TYR A 294 4.66 -18.79 16.87
N TYR A 295 3.88 -18.31 15.90
CA TYR A 295 3.00 -19.20 15.14
C TYR A 295 3.75 -20.13 14.19
N TYR A 296 4.84 -19.67 13.57
CA TYR A 296 5.67 -20.54 12.73
C TYR A 296 6.42 -21.54 13.59
N GLU A 297 7.03 -21.07 14.68
CA GLU A 297 7.74 -21.86 15.68
C GLU A 297 6.87 -23.02 16.19
N LEU A 298 5.63 -22.72 16.58
CA LEU A 298 4.64 -23.73 16.97
C LEU A 298 4.30 -24.73 15.86
N PHE A 299 4.31 -24.32 14.59
CA PHE A 299 4.07 -25.23 13.49
C PHE A 299 5.21 -26.25 13.33
N PHE A 300 6.45 -25.84 13.65
CA PHE A 300 7.67 -26.63 13.47
C PHE A 300 8.13 -27.40 14.71
N TYR A 301 7.73 -26.99 15.92
CA TYR A 301 8.22 -27.50 17.21
C TYR A 301 8.29 -29.04 17.35
N GLU A 302 7.39 -29.78 16.69
CA GLU A 302 7.35 -31.25 16.76
C GLU A 302 7.82 -31.93 15.46
N LYS A 303 8.34 -31.15 14.51
CA LYS A 303 8.73 -31.60 13.17
C LYS A 303 10.22 -31.35 12.89
N LEU A 304 10.78 -30.29 13.44
CA LEU A 304 12.17 -29.86 13.29
C LEU A 304 12.71 -29.38 14.64
N CYS A 305 14.03 -29.36 14.79
CA CYS A 305 14.68 -28.62 15.87
C CYS A 305 14.53 -27.13 15.57
N VAL A 306 13.90 -26.37 16.48
CA VAL A 306 13.59 -24.95 16.29
C VAL A 306 14.48 -24.09 17.19
N SER A 307 15.28 -23.23 16.56
CA SER A 307 15.94 -22.12 17.24
C SER A 307 15.14 -20.83 16.99
N ILE A 308 14.90 -20.04 18.03
CA ILE A 308 14.09 -18.82 17.98
C ILE A 308 15.00 -17.61 18.17
N TYR A 309 14.97 -16.68 17.22
CA TYR A 309 15.61 -15.37 17.33
C TYR A 309 14.53 -14.30 17.34
N SER A 310 14.40 -13.59 18.46
CA SER A 310 13.35 -12.59 18.65
C SER A 310 13.90 -11.29 19.21
N GLN A 311 13.45 -10.18 18.64
CA GLN A 311 13.65 -8.83 19.18
C GLN A 311 12.32 -8.18 19.56
N ASP A 312 11.27 -8.97 19.75
CA ASP A 312 10.00 -8.46 20.22
C ASP A 312 9.92 -8.58 21.75
N PRO A 313 9.79 -7.44 22.47
CA PRO A 313 9.84 -7.43 23.94
C PRO A 313 8.67 -8.20 24.57
N TYR A 314 7.52 -8.27 23.89
CA TYR A 314 6.39 -9.05 24.38
C TYR A 314 6.63 -10.55 24.22
N CYS A 315 7.19 -10.97 23.08
CA CYS A 315 7.61 -12.36 22.89
C CYS A 315 8.66 -12.75 23.94
N HIS A 316 9.65 -11.89 24.20
CA HIS A 316 10.65 -12.13 25.23
C HIS A 316 10.05 -12.26 26.63
N LEU A 317 9.12 -11.36 27.00
CA LEU A 317 8.39 -11.45 28.27
C LEU A 317 7.68 -12.82 28.43
N LEU A 318 7.04 -13.32 27.37
CA LEU A 318 6.39 -14.64 27.40
C LEU A 318 7.42 -15.76 27.64
N TYR A 319 8.60 -15.69 27.04
CA TYR A 319 9.68 -16.65 27.28
C TYR A 319 10.17 -16.60 28.75
N LEU A 320 10.37 -15.41 29.30
CA LEU A 320 10.79 -15.23 30.70
C LEU A 320 9.75 -15.81 31.67
N ILE A 321 8.45 -15.54 31.44
CA ILE A 321 7.37 -16.08 32.26
C ILE A 321 7.32 -17.61 32.14
N ALA A 322 7.41 -18.15 30.92
CA ALA A 322 7.35 -19.59 30.66
C ALA A 322 8.43 -20.38 31.41
N ASN A 323 9.62 -19.79 31.55
CA ASN A 323 10.77 -20.39 32.23
C ASN A 323 10.90 -19.97 33.71
N GLY A 324 9.93 -19.23 34.24
CA GLY A 324 9.95 -18.80 35.65
C GLY A 324 11.01 -17.73 35.98
N PHE A 325 11.62 -17.10 34.99
CA PHE A 325 12.59 -16.01 35.17
C PHE A 325 11.93 -14.70 35.59
N THR A 326 10.63 -14.55 35.36
CA THR A 326 9.86 -13.37 35.82
C THR A 326 8.43 -13.75 36.19
N THR A 327 7.83 -12.97 37.09
CA THR A 327 6.41 -13.03 37.46
C THR A 327 5.79 -11.65 37.43
N LEU A 328 4.49 -11.55 37.21
CA LEU A 328 3.77 -10.27 37.17
C LEU A 328 2.81 -10.12 38.36
N THR A 329 2.72 -8.91 38.87
CA THR A 329 1.67 -8.41 39.76
C THR A 329 0.96 -7.26 39.06
N TYR A 330 -0.30 -7.47 38.67
CA TYR A 330 -1.03 -6.49 37.88
C TYR A 330 -1.54 -5.33 38.74
N LYS A 331 -1.45 -4.12 38.18
CA LYS A 331 -1.79 -2.85 38.83
C LYS A 331 -2.61 -1.97 37.89
N ASN A 332 -3.08 -0.83 38.38
CA ASN A 332 -3.73 0.20 37.55
C ASN A 332 -4.88 -0.36 36.70
N LYS A 333 -4.84 -0.15 35.37
CA LYS A 333 -5.90 -0.57 34.44
C LYS A 333 -6.04 -2.09 34.31
N LEU A 334 -5.01 -2.84 34.70
CA LEU A 334 -5.00 -4.30 34.71
C LEU A 334 -5.14 -4.89 36.12
N ALA A 335 -5.29 -4.08 37.18
CA ALA A 335 -5.36 -4.56 38.57
C ALA A 335 -6.40 -5.66 38.78
N TRP A 336 -7.53 -5.60 38.06
CA TRP A 336 -8.58 -6.61 38.13
C TRP A 336 -8.16 -8.00 37.60
N LEU A 337 -7.08 -8.10 36.80
CA LEU A 337 -6.49 -9.39 36.42
C LEU A 337 -5.81 -10.08 37.61
N GLU A 338 -5.38 -9.33 38.62
CA GLU A 338 -4.71 -9.88 39.80
C GLU A 338 -5.63 -10.79 40.61
N TYR A 339 -6.95 -10.57 40.58
CA TYR A 339 -7.94 -11.49 41.19
C TYR A 339 -7.90 -12.91 40.61
N TYR A 340 -7.38 -13.07 39.40
CA TYR A 340 -7.23 -14.36 38.73
C TYR A 340 -5.79 -14.89 38.80
N ASN A 341 -4.87 -14.17 39.44
CA ASN A 341 -3.45 -14.45 39.41
C ASN A 341 -3.03 -15.35 40.59
N ASP A 342 -3.09 -16.66 40.40
CA ASP A 342 -2.62 -17.66 41.38
C ASP A 342 -1.08 -17.83 41.43
N LYS A 343 -0.34 -16.96 40.71
CA LYS A 343 1.13 -16.94 40.61
C LYS A 343 1.79 -18.20 40.02
N THR A 344 1.02 -19.20 39.58
CA THR A 344 1.60 -20.31 38.82
C THR A 344 2.10 -19.84 37.46
N ILE A 345 3.17 -20.45 36.94
CA ILE A 345 3.73 -20.14 35.60
C ILE A 345 2.63 -20.18 34.54
N LYS A 346 1.82 -21.24 34.56
CA LYS A 346 0.74 -21.47 33.60
C LYS A 346 -0.32 -20.37 33.66
N ARG A 347 -0.72 -19.91 34.86
CA ARG A 347 -1.65 -18.79 35.01
C ARG A 347 -1.04 -17.46 34.58
N GLN A 348 0.17 -17.15 35.03
CA GLN A 348 0.92 -15.95 34.67
C GLN A 348 1.05 -15.80 33.15
N PHE A 349 1.45 -16.90 32.49
CA PHE A 349 1.56 -16.98 31.04
C PHE A 349 0.22 -16.70 30.34
N SER A 350 -0.86 -17.28 30.86
CA SER A 350 -2.21 -17.12 30.31
C SER A 350 -2.75 -15.70 30.50
N LEU A 351 -2.47 -15.06 31.63
CA LEU A 351 -2.85 -13.66 31.90
C LEU A 351 -2.11 -12.69 30.97
N ALA A 352 -0.81 -12.91 30.72
CA ALA A 352 -0.05 -12.13 29.75
C ALA A 352 -0.65 -12.24 28.33
N LEU A 353 -0.95 -13.47 27.88
CA LEU A 353 -1.62 -13.71 26.60
C LEU A 353 -3.02 -13.09 26.54
N TYR A 354 -3.78 -13.16 27.63
CA TYR A 354 -5.10 -12.56 27.70
C TYR A 354 -5.02 -11.02 27.63
N ALA A 355 -4.03 -10.39 28.27
CA ALA A 355 -3.79 -8.95 28.18
C ALA A 355 -3.56 -8.47 26.73
N ALA A 356 -2.92 -9.30 25.89
CA ALA A 356 -2.77 -9.02 24.45
C ALA A 356 -4.11 -8.90 23.71
N SER A 357 -5.15 -9.60 24.17
CA SER A 357 -6.51 -9.52 23.60
C SER A 357 -7.23 -8.23 24.01
N LEU A 358 -6.84 -7.66 25.17
CA LEU A 358 -7.43 -6.45 25.75
C LEU A 358 -6.81 -5.16 25.18
N GLN A 359 -5.58 -5.23 24.70
CA GLN A 359 -4.76 -4.13 24.19
C GLN A 359 -5.53 -3.09 23.37
N LYS A 360 -6.34 -3.53 22.39
CA LYS A 360 -7.09 -2.65 21.48
C LYS A 360 -8.16 -1.78 22.17
N PHE A 361 -8.67 -2.21 23.32
CA PHE A 361 -9.72 -1.49 24.04
C PHE A 361 -9.15 -0.36 24.89
N PHE A 362 -7.91 -0.48 25.35
CA PHE A 362 -7.23 0.58 26.09
C PHE A 362 -6.68 1.70 25.20
N MET A 363 -6.62 1.49 23.88
CA MET A 363 -6.13 2.48 22.92
C MET A 363 -7.15 3.50 22.44
N SER A 364 -8.44 3.22 22.61
CA SER A 364 -9.52 4.01 22.02
C SER A 364 -10.49 4.45 23.09
N LYS A 365 -10.78 5.75 23.14
CA LYS A 365 -11.81 6.34 24.02
C LYS A 365 -13.22 6.19 23.46
N SER A 366 -13.44 5.31 22.46
CA SER A 366 -14.77 5.12 21.88
C SER A 366 -15.69 4.39 22.85
N ALA A 367 -16.94 4.85 22.95
CA ALA A 367 -17.96 4.21 23.79
C ALA A 367 -18.19 2.74 23.41
N ARG A 368 -18.07 2.42 22.11
CA ARG A 368 -18.09 1.03 21.60
C ARG A 368 -17.02 0.16 22.28
N ASN A 369 -15.78 0.62 22.34
CA ASN A 369 -14.69 -0.17 22.90
C ASN A 369 -14.83 -0.32 24.41
N HIS A 370 -15.34 0.70 25.09
CA HIS A 370 -15.64 0.63 26.52
C HIS A 370 -16.72 -0.42 26.83
N ALA A 371 -17.85 -0.40 26.11
CA ALA A 371 -18.92 -1.38 26.31
C ALA A 371 -18.46 -2.82 26.05
N ILE A 372 -17.66 -3.05 24.99
CA ILE A 372 -17.09 -4.37 24.71
C ILE A 372 -16.12 -4.79 25.82
N PHE A 373 -15.31 -3.88 26.33
CA PHE A 373 -14.37 -4.17 27.41
C PHE A 373 -15.06 -4.58 28.71
N GLU A 374 -16.13 -3.88 29.11
CA GLU A 374 -16.91 -4.26 30.30
C GLU A 374 -17.56 -5.63 30.12
N ALA A 375 -18.08 -5.95 28.93
CA ALA A 375 -18.60 -7.28 28.63
C ALA A 375 -17.51 -8.38 28.71
N LEU A 376 -16.27 -8.07 28.30
CA LEU A 376 -15.15 -9.01 28.41
C LEU A 376 -14.75 -9.29 29.86
N LYS A 377 -14.81 -8.29 30.76
CA LYS A 377 -14.55 -8.49 32.20
C LYS A 377 -15.51 -9.51 32.82
N VAL A 378 -16.80 -9.41 32.49
CA VAL A 378 -17.82 -10.36 32.99
C VAL A 378 -17.49 -11.81 32.62
N LYS A 379 -16.85 -12.02 31.45
CA LYS A 379 -16.45 -13.33 30.93
C LYS A 379 -14.95 -13.62 31.07
N ALA A 380 -14.24 -12.89 31.92
CA ALA A 380 -12.80 -13.01 32.02
C ALA A 380 -12.33 -14.36 32.55
N LYS A 381 -12.93 -14.88 33.62
CA LYS A 381 -12.58 -16.19 34.20
C LYS A 381 -12.59 -17.31 33.14
N GLU A 382 -13.72 -17.49 32.47
CA GLU A 382 -13.89 -18.47 31.38
C GLU A 382 -12.86 -18.26 30.26
N SER A 383 -12.56 -17.00 29.92
CA SER A 383 -11.62 -16.66 28.85
C SER A 383 -10.16 -16.95 29.22
N ILE A 384 -9.76 -16.69 30.47
CA ILE A 384 -8.41 -16.94 30.99
C ILE A 384 -8.18 -18.45 31.09
N GLU A 385 -9.13 -19.20 31.67
CA GLU A 385 -9.05 -20.68 31.75
C GLU A 385 -8.99 -21.33 30.36
N LYS A 386 -9.73 -20.79 29.38
CA LYS A 386 -9.63 -21.24 27.99
C LYS A 386 -8.27 -20.90 27.37
N THR A 387 -7.74 -19.71 27.64
CA THR A 387 -6.41 -19.29 27.16
C THR A 387 -5.34 -20.21 27.70
N GLU A 388 -5.45 -20.57 28.97
CA GLU A 388 -4.56 -21.51 29.64
C GLU A 388 -4.53 -22.88 28.98
N LYS A 389 -5.69 -23.52 28.80
CA LYS A 389 -5.79 -24.83 28.13
C LYS A 389 -5.29 -24.78 26.68
N ALA A 390 -5.58 -23.69 25.97
CA ALA A 390 -5.23 -23.55 24.56
C ALA A 390 -3.73 -23.35 24.31
N ASN A 391 -2.96 -22.90 25.30
CA ASN A 391 -1.57 -22.49 25.12
C ASN A 391 -0.54 -23.39 25.83
N ASP A 392 -0.95 -24.55 26.35
CA ASP A 392 -0.03 -25.55 26.91
C ASP A 392 1.08 -25.96 25.94
N ARG A 393 0.76 -26.05 24.63
CA ARG A 393 1.73 -26.39 23.59
C ARG A 393 2.78 -25.28 23.40
N LEU A 394 2.37 -24.02 23.50
CA LEU A 394 3.29 -22.88 23.42
C LEU A 394 4.20 -22.82 24.65
N LEU A 395 3.63 -23.03 25.84
CA LEU A 395 4.41 -23.09 27.07
C LEU A 395 5.50 -24.15 26.99
N ARG A 396 5.15 -25.39 26.58
CA ARG A 396 6.13 -26.47 26.40
C ARG A 396 7.23 -26.12 25.39
N MET A 397 6.88 -25.49 24.27
CA MET A 397 7.87 -25.07 23.27
C MET A 397 8.86 -24.05 23.84
N LEU A 398 8.38 -23.05 24.56
CA LEU A 398 9.24 -22.00 25.12
C LEU A 398 10.18 -22.51 26.23
N THR A 399 9.84 -23.64 26.88
CA THR A 399 10.68 -24.28 27.90
C THR A 399 11.72 -25.24 27.34
N THR A 400 11.65 -25.58 26.06
CA THR A 400 12.53 -26.60 25.44
C THR A 400 13.26 -26.12 24.19
N CYS A 401 12.84 -24.98 23.62
CA CYS A 401 13.50 -24.42 22.45
C CYS A 401 14.84 -23.75 22.79
N GLU A 402 15.69 -23.63 21.78
CA GLU A 402 16.85 -22.75 21.84
C GLU A 402 16.37 -21.33 21.55
N TYR A 403 16.39 -20.45 22.55
CA TYR A 403 15.87 -19.08 22.45
C TYR A 403 17.00 -18.04 22.56
N HIS A 404 16.99 -17.08 21.62
CA HIS A 404 17.93 -15.98 21.56
C HIS A 404 17.21 -14.64 21.45
N VAL A 405 17.64 -13.67 22.25
CA VAL A 405 17.36 -12.25 21.98
C VAL A 405 18.38 -11.80 20.93
N GLY A 406 17.99 -11.80 19.65
CA GLY A 406 18.95 -11.61 18.56
C GLY A 406 18.34 -11.11 17.25
N THR A 407 19.18 -10.47 16.44
CA THR A 407 18.94 -9.96 15.10
C THR A 407 18.86 -11.09 14.06
N LEU A 408 18.53 -10.71 12.83
CA LEU A 408 18.73 -11.57 11.67
C LEU A 408 20.21 -11.91 11.43
N GLN A 409 21.11 -10.94 11.63
CA GLN A 409 22.55 -11.17 11.51
C GLN A 409 23.06 -12.22 12.51
N ASP A 410 22.57 -12.20 13.75
CA ASP A 410 22.93 -13.18 14.78
C ASP A 410 22.52 -14.61 14.38
N ALA A 411 21.36 -14.75 13.73
CA ALA A 411 20.92 -16.03 13.19
C ALA A 411 21.80 -16.47 12.00
N ILE A 412 22.12 -15.56 11.07
CA ILE A 412 22.98 -15.85 9.90
C ILE A 412 24.37 -16.31 10.31
N ASN A 413 24.95 -15.68 11.35
CA ASN A 413 26.29 -16.00 11.81
C ASN A 413 26.39 -17.36 12.53
N CYS A 414 25.27 -17.86 13.07
CA CYS A 414 25.26 -19.04 13.93
C CYS A 414 24.54 -20.26 13.33
N LYS A 415 23.71 -20.07 12.30
CA LYS A 415 22.76 -21.08 11.84
C LYS A 415 22.78 -21.25 10.33
N GLN A 416 22.61 -22.50 9.90
CA GLN A 416 22.62 -22.84 8.49
C GLN A 416 21.26 -22.61 7.81
N VAL A 417 20.16 -22.90 8.50
CA VAL A 417 18.79 -22.85 7.94
C VAL A 417 17.98 -21.78 8.63
N ILE A 418 17.57 -20.76 7.88
CA ILE A 418 16.96 -19.55 8.44
C ILE A 418 15.65 -19.25 7.72
N PHE A 419 14.59 -19.04 8.48
CA PHE A 419 13.38 -18.41 7.99
C PHE A 419 13.21 -17.05 8.65
N PHE A 420 13.15 -16.01 7.82
CA PHE A 420 12.94 -14.64 8.29
C PHE A 420 11.55 -14.15 7.90
N ASN A 421 10.86 -13.52 8.85
CA ASN A 421 9.63 -12.80 8.57
C ASN A 421 9.84 -11.30 8.80
N TYR A 422 9.78 -10.52 7.72
CA TYR A 422 9.97 -9.08 7.79
C TYR A 422 8.75 -8.41 8.44
N GLY A 423 9.02 -7.46 9.34
CA GLY A 423 8.04 -6.54 9.85
C GLY A 423 8.12 -6.29 11.35
N LYS A 424 7.47 -5.23 11.79
CA LYS A 424 7.34 -4.85 13.21
C LYS A 424 5.86 -4.90 13.57
N ASP A 425 5.43 -5.87 14.38
CA ASP A 425 4.04 -5.91 14.85
C ASP A 425 3.81 -4.82 15.91
N LYS A 426 3.12 -3.76 15.51
CA LYS A 426 2.74 -2.68 16.44
C LYS A 426 1.89 -3.21 17.60
N LYS A 427 1.14 -4.30 17.40
CA LYS A 427 0.26 -4.88 18.43
C LYS A 427 1.09 -5.42 19.60
N GLN A 428 2.14 -6.20 19.33
CA GLN A 428 2.99 -6.82 20.36
C GLN A 428 3.69 -5.76 21.20
N LYS A 429 4.32 -4.76 20.56
CA LYS A 429 4.92 -3.61 21.27
C LYS A 429 3.92 -2.86 22.15
N ARG A 430 2.68 -2.66 21.69
CA ARG A 430 1.63 -2.01 22.48
C ARG A 430 1.13 -2.89 23.62
N THR A 431 1.09 -4.21 23.43
CA THR A 431 0.78 -5.15 24.52
C THR A 431 1.86 -5.11 25.58
N PHE A 432 3.14 -5.17 25.18
CA PHE A 432 4.26 -5.05 26.10
C PHE A 432 4.15 -3.78 26.96
N LYS A 433 3.97 -2.63 26.30
CA LYS A 433 3.79 -1.34 26.97
C LYS A 433 2.58 -1.32 27.91
N LEU A 434 1.45 -1.90 27.49
CA LEU A 434 0.27 -2.01 28.35
C LEU A 434 0.56 -2.81 29.62
N ILE A 435 1.27 -3.93 29.51
CA ILE A 435 1.65 -4.74 30.68
C ILE A 435 2.62 -3.95 31.55
N GLN A 436 3.72 -3.44 30.97
CA GLN A 436 4.75 -2.69 31.68
C GLN A 436 4.19 -1.51 32.50
N GLU A 437 3.30 -0.70 31.91
CA GLU A 437 2.67 0.45 32.61
C GLU A 437 1.62 0.05 33.67
N ASN A 438 1.18 -1.21 33.67
CA ASN A 438 0.08 -1.71 34.50
C ASN A 438 0.44 -3.00 35.24
N SER A 439 1.73 -3.20 35.54
CA SER A 439 2.24 -4.23 36.43
C SER A 439 3.48 -3.73 37.18
N ASP A 440 4.12 -4.62 37.92
CA ASP A 440 5.45 -4.45 38.53
C ASP A 440 6.61 -4.83 37.59
N LEU A 441 6.37 -4.91 36.27
CA LEU A 441 7.40 -5.30 35.31
C LEU A 441 8.41 -4.16 35.13
N ASP A 442 9.60 -4.34 35.69
CA ASP A 442 10.75 -3.47 35.47
C ASP A 442 11.74 -4.17 34.53
N MET A 443 11.58 -3.91 33.24
CA MET A 443 12.45 -4.47 32.20
C MET A 443 12.69 -3.41 31.13
N ASP A 444 13.96 -3.10 30.91
CA ASP A 444 14.39 -2.38 29.72
C ASP A 444 14.72 -3.39 28.60
N PHE A 445 14.30 -3.07 27.38
CA PHE A 445 14.48 -3.96 26.23
C PHE A 445 14.97 -3.15 25.03
N SER A 446 16.25 -3.29 24.71
CA SER A 446 16.86 -2.66 23.55
C SER A 446 16.62 -3.51 22.30
N VAL A 447 16.38 -2.84 21.17
CA VAL A 447 16.19 -3.50 19.88
C VAL A 447 17.34 -3.10 18.97
N SER A 448 18.19 -4.06 18.62
CA SER A 448 19.23 -3.87 17.60
C SER A 448 18.61 -3.79 16.21
N LYS A 449 19.24 -3.06 15.29
CA LYS A 449 18.76 -2.96 13.91
C LYS A 449 19.19 -4.18 13.11
N ASN A 450 18.33 -4.60 12.17
CA ASN A 450 18.73 -5.52 11.11
C ASN A 450 19.25 -4.69 9.94
N GLU A 451 20.35 -5.15 9.35
CA GLU A 451 20.85 -4.64 8.08
C GLU A 451 20.30 -5.48 6.93
N TYR A 452 19.74 -4.84 5.90
CA TYR A 452 19.24 -5.55 4.72
C TYR A 452 20.05 -5.27 3.45
N TYR A 453 20.95 -4.28 3.50
CA TYR A 453 21.79 -3.92 2.38
C TYR A 453 22.76 -5.05 2.05
N ASP A 454 22.79 -5.47 0.78
CA ASP A 454 23.61 -6.60 0.28
C ASP A 454 23.45 -7.91 1.08
N LEU A 455 22.33 -8.06 1.80
CA LEU A 455 22.14 -9.15 2.75
C LEU A 455 22.12 -10.51 2.07
N VAL A 456 21.42 -10.64 0.94
CA VAL A 456 21.25 -11.93 0.25
C VAL A 456 22.54 -12.31 -0.47
N GLU A 457 23.23 -11.31 -1.00
CA GLU A 457 24.49 -11.42 -1.75
C GLU A 457 25.66 -11.79 -0.83
N SER A 458 25.59 -11.40 0.45
CA SER A 458 26.61 -11.68 1.47
C SER A 458 26.35 -12.93 2.31
N LEU A 459 25.27 -13.68 2.04
CA LEU A 459 24.99 -14.91 2.79
C LEU A 459 26.13 -15.92 2.63
N PRO A 460 26.54 -16.60 3.73
CA PRO A 460 27.49 -17.71 3.64
C PRO A 460 27.02 -18.78 2.65
N ASN A 461 27.98 -19.43 1.97
CA ASN A 461 27.67 -20.41 0.92
C ASN A 461 26.79 -21.56 1.42
N GLU A 462 26.95 -21.99 2.67
CA GLU A 462 26.19 -23.10 3.25
C GLU A 462 24.80 -22.69 3.76
N THR A 463 24.50 -21.39 3.81
CA THR A 463 23.24 -20.88 4.39
C THR A 463 22.06 -21.05 3.43
N PHE A 464 20.99 -21.65 3.95
CA PHE A 464 19.66 -21.71 3.34
C PHE A 464 18.76 -20.67 3.99
N PHE A 465 18.53 -19.58 3.26
CA PHE A 465 17.74 -18.44 3.72
C PHE A 465 16.38 -18.45 3.02
N TYR A 466 15.33 -18.64 3.80
CA TYR A 466 13.93 -18.64 3.36
C TYR A 466 13.22 -17.35 3.75
N PHE A 467 12.44 -16.82 2.82
CA PHE A 467 11.69 -15.59 3.01
C PHE A 467 10.33 -15.67 2.34
N ILE A 468 9.30 -15.11 2.96
CA ILE A 468 7.99 -14.96 2.32
C ILE A 468 7.78 -13.49 2.01
N SER A 469 7.48 -13.18 0.75
CA SER A 469 7.24 -11.80 0.28
C SER A 469 5.91 -11.66 -0.45
N ASN A 470 5.38 -10.44 -0.46
CA ASN A 470 4.35 -10.03 -1.42
C ASN A 470 4.95 -9.50 -2.74
N SER A 471 6.27 -9.28 -2.80
CA SER A 471 6.94 -8.89 -4.03
C SER A 471 7.13 -10.11 -4.95
N PRO A 472 6.72 -10.02 -6.23
CA PRO A 472 7.09 -10.99 -7.25
C PRO A 472 8.47 -10.72 -7.86
N PHE A 473 9.21 -9.68 -7.43
CA PHE A 473 10.38 -9.15 -8.13
C PHE A 473 11.67 -9.17 -7.30
N LEU A 474 11.81 -10.09 -6.33
CA LEU A 474 13.08 -10.32 -5.63
C LEU A 474 14.07 -11.09 -6.54
N SER A 475 14.78 -10.38 -7.41
CA SER A 475 15.66 -10.94 -8.44
C SER A 475 16.91 -11.66 -7.89
N ASN A 476 17.30 -11.37 -6.65
CA ASN A 476 18.38 -12.03 -5.92
C ASN A 476 17.97 -13.33 -5.21
N MET A 477 16.71 -13.76 -5.35
CA MET A 477 16.21 -14.99 -4.74
C MET A 477 15.42 -15.86 -5.71
N TYR A 478 15.40 -17.16 -5.46
CA TYR A 478 14.64 -18.14 -6.25
C TYR A 478 13.23 -18.33 -5.67
N LYS A 479 12.21 -18.21 -6.53
CA LYS A 479 10.82 -18.51 -6.16
C LYS A 479 10.63 -20.01 -6.02
N LEU A 480 10.20 -20.46 -4.85
CA LEU A 480 9.89 -21.86 -4.57
C LEU A 480 8.40 -22.19 -4.69
N ALA A 481 7.53 -21.26 -4.27
CA ALA A 481 6.08 -21.46 -4.31
C ALA A 481 5.34 -20.12 -4.43
N MET A 482 4.15 -20.17 -5.05
CA MET A 482 3.22 -19.04 -5.12
C MET A 482 1.90 -19.40 -4.43
N PHE A 483 1.46 -18.52 -3.54
CA PHE A 483 0.18 -18.60 -2.85
C PHE A 483 -0.78 -17.57 -3.45
N LYS A 484 -1.76 -18.04 -4.23
CA LYS A 484 -2.79 -17.15 -4.81
C LYS A 484 -3.71 -16.67 -3.70
N THR A 485 -3.72 -15.39 -3.35
CA THR A 485 -4.67 -14.91 -2.33
C THR A 485 -6.11 -14.96 -2.87
N SER A 486 -6.99 -15.75 -2.24
CA SER A 486 -8.39 -16.02 -2.63
C SER A 486 -9.34 -14.83 -2.75
N ALA A 487 -8.90 -13.61 -2.41
CA ALA A 487 -9.81 -12.50 -2.23
C ALA A 487 -10.19 -11.76 -3.53
N GLY A 488 -9.63 -12.16 -4.69
CA GLY A 488 -9.83 -11.42 -5.95
C GLY A 488 -9.51 -9.93 -5.78
N ASP A 489 -8.57 -9.58 -4.89
CA ASP A 489 -8.08 -8.22 -4.82
C ASP A 489 -7.30 -7.97 -6.09
N ARG A 490 -7.76 -7.00 -6.89
CA ARG A 490 -7.05 -6.41 -8.02
C ARG A 490 -5.66 -5.84 -7.64
N ARG A 491 -5.18 -6.07 -6.42
CA ARG A 491 -4.08 -5.40 -5.71
C ARG A 491 -3.07 -6.37 -5.10
N SER A 492 -3.10 -7.66 -5.41
CA SER A 492 -2.16 -8.64 -4.84
C SER A 492 -1.51 -9.43 -5.97
N ALA A 493 -0.17 -9.38 -6.05
CA ALA A 493 0.62 -10.25 -6.91
C ALA A 493 0.53 -11.73 -6.50
N GLY A 494 -0.07 -12.02 -5.33
CA GLY A 494 0.10 -13.26 -4.60
C GLY A 494 1.12 -13.11 -3.47
N ARG A 495 1.38 -14.21 -2.76
CA ARG A 495 2.51 -14.31 -1.84
C ARG A 495 3.49 -15.34 -2.39
N PHE A 496 4.77 -15.14 -2.16
CA PHE A 496 5.83 -15.96 -2.72
C PHE A 496 6.72 -16.47 -1.60
N LEU A 497 7.01 -17.78 -1.60
CA LEU A 497 8.10 -18.34 -0.80
C LEU A 497 9.36 -18.28 -1.65
N TYR A 498 10.39 -17.65 -1.12
CA TYR A 498 11.71 -17.49 -1.71
C TYR A 498 12.78 -18.27 -0.95
N CYS A 499 13.84 -18.65 -1.66
CA CYS A 499 15.09 -19.12 -1.09
C CYS A 499 16.28 -18.53 -1.84
N ASN A 500 17.40 -18.28 -1.16
CA ASN A 500 18.65 -17.87 -1.81
C ASN A 500 19.29 -18.99 -2.65
N LYS A 501 18.87 -20.25 -2.48
CA LYS A 501 19.34 -21.40 -3.25
C LYS A 501 18.32 -21.84 -4.31
N PRO A 502 18.77 -22.25 -5.50
CA PRO A 502 17.89 -22.80 -6.51
C PRO A 502 17.30 -24.12 -6.00
N SER A 503 16.03 -24.38 -6.34
CA SER A 503 15.39 -25.67 -6.08
C SER A 503 15.00 -26.30 -7.40
N ALA A 504 15.24 -27.61 -7.54
CA ALA A 504 14.83 -28.41 -8.70
C ALA A 504 13.29 -28.60 -8.81
N THR A 505 12.48 -27.77 -8.14
CA THR A 505 11.02 -27.86 -8.12
C THR A 505 10.38 -26.85 -9.05
N SER A 506 9.45 -27.36 -9.85
CA SER A 506 8.42 -26.58 -10.53
C SER A 506 7.65 -25.68 -9.56
N GLU A 507 7.25 -24.50 -10.03
CA GLU A 507 6.44 -23.54 -9.27
C GLU A 507 5.18 -24.22 -8.73
N VAL A 508 5.09 -24.39 -7.39
CA VAL A 508 3.86 -24.87 -6.78
C VAL A 508 2.88 -23.69 -6.67
N SER A 509 1.98 -23.56 -7.64
CA SER A 509 0.83 -22.67 -7.54
C SER A 509 -0.22 -23.30 -6.63
N THR A 510 -0.27 -22.86 -5.37
CA THR A 510 -1.39 -23.23 -4.49
C THR A 510 -2.62 -22.41 -4.90
N PHE A 511 -3.55 -23.06 -5.60
CA PHE A 511 -4.84 -22.48 -5.90
C PHE A 511 -5.66 -22.40 -4.62
N TYR A 512 -6.19 -21.22 -4.33
CA TYR A 512 -7.31 -21.12 -3.43
C TYR A 512 -8.59 -21.38 -4.23
N LYS A 513 -9.42 -22.32 -3.75
CA LYS A 513 -10.86 -22.20 -3.94
C LYS A 513 -11.29 -21.00 -3.09
N GLY A 514 -11.28 -19.80 -3.68
CA GLY A 514 -12.07 -18.72 -3.11
C GLY A 514 -13.52 -19.19 -3.06
N ASN A 515 -14.25 -18.82 -2.01
CA ASN A 515 -15.71 -18.81 -2.11
C ASN A 515 -16.04 -17.80 -3.21
N HIS A 516 -16.17 -18.27 -4.46
CA HIS A 516 -16.63 -17.44 -5.53
C HIS A 516 -18.11 -17.20 -5.25
N ILE A 517 -18.41 -16.01 -4.72
CA ILE A 517 -19.77 -15.52 -4.75
C ILE A 517 -19.98 -15.06 -6.18
N GLU A 518 -20.76 -15.83 -6.94
CA GLU A 518 -21.19 -15.42 -8.26
C GLU A 518 -22.13 -14.22 -8.10
N VAL A 519 -21.84 -13.15 -8.84
CA VAL A 519 -22.61 -11.91 -8.79
C VAL A 519 -23.44 -11.83 -10.06
N ASN A 520 -24.62 -12.46 -10.01
CA ASN A 520 -25.54 -12.57 -11.14
C ASN A 520 -26.44 -11.32 -11.27
N GLU A 521 -25.83 -10.14 -11.28
CA GLU A 521 -26.57 -8.88 -11.40
C GLU A 521 -26.81 -8.48 -12.85
N ILE A 522 -28.04 -8.07 -13.14
CA ILE A 522 -28.42 -7.47 -14.42
C ILE A 522 -28.20 -5.96 -14.34
N VAL A 523 -27.25 -5.45 -15.12
CA VAL A 523 -26.97 -4.00 -15.22
C VAL A 523 -28.13 -3.32 -15.94
N PRO A 524 -28.67 -2.20 -15.44
CA PRO A 524 -29.71 -1.46 -16.14
C PRO A 524 -29.17 -0.81 -17.42
N PRO A 525 -30.00 -0.67 -18.46
CA PRO A 525 -29.66 0.15 -19.62
C PRO A 525 -29.61 1.64 -19.24
N ASP A 526 -28.89 2.42 -20.04
CA ASP A 526 -28.62 3.84 -19.77
C ASP A 526 -29.88 4.72 -19.79
N ASP A 527 -30.92 4.28 -20.51
CA ASP A 527 -32.20 4.95 -20.72
C ASP A 527 -33.32 4.45 -19.79
N LEU A 528 -33.00 3.63 -18.78
CA LEU A 528 -33.99 3.07 -17.86
C LEU A 528 -34.77 4.17 -17.10
N GLU A 529 -36.10 4.19 -17.31
CA GLU A 529 -36.99 5.06 -16.56
C GLU A 529 -37.42 4.45 -15.21
N ILE A 530 -37.15 5.17 -14.12
CA ILE A 530 -37.47 4.76 -12.75
C ILE A 530 -38.68 5.55 -12.25
N ASN A 531 -39.89 5.14 -12.64
CA ASN A 531 -41.15 5.85 -12.38
C ASN A 531 -42.22 5.00 -11.66
N ASN A 532 -42.09 3.67 -11.59
CA ASN A 532 -43.05 2.78 -10.97
C ASN A 532 -42.58 2.32 -9.58
N PRO A 533 -43.25 2.77 -8.49
CA PRO A 533 -42.89 2.41 -7.12
C PRO A 533 -42.90 0.90 -6.81
N LYS A 534 -43.71 0.12 -7.52
CA LYS A 534 -43.82 -1.34 -7.31
C LYS A 534 -42.56 -2.09 -7.75
N ASN A 535 -41.80 -1.51 -8.67
CA ASN A 535 -40.60 -2.13 -9.22
C ASN A 535 -39.38 -1.88 -8.33
N LEU A 536 -39.37 -0.79 -7.54
CA LEU A 536 -38.28 -0.48 -6.64
C LEU A 536 -38.26 -1.44 -5.45
N LYS A 537 -37.10 -2.04 -5.14
CA LYS A 537 -36.93 -2.93 -3.99
C LYS A 537 -35.60 -2.67 -3.29
N VAL A 538 -35.61 -2.75 -1.97
CA VAL A 538 -34.40 -2.75 -1.15
C VAL A 538 -34.27 -4.12 -0.51
N VAL A 539 -33.22 -4.85 -0.89
CA VAL A 539 -33.03 -6.24 -0.49
C VAL A 539 -31.79 -6.34 0.39
N ARG A 540 -31.93 -7.02 1.53
CA ARG A 540 -30.79 -7.34 2.39
C ARG A 540 -30.01 -8.50 1.78
N VAL A 541 -28.70 -8.33 1.65
CA VAL A 541 -27.78 -9.33 1.10
C VAL A 541 -26.73 -9.74 2.13
N SER A 542 -25.88 -10.71 1.79
CA SER A 542 -24.70 -10.99 2.61
C SER A 542 -23.68 -9.85 2.48
N PRO A 543 -22.92 -9.54 3.55
CA PRO A 543 -21.80 -8.60 3.47
C PRO A 543 -20.82 -8.88 2.33
N ASP A 544 -20.58 -10.16 2.04
CA ASP A 544 -19.62 -10.57 1.02
C ASP A 544 -20.18 -10.35 -0.40
N TYR A 545 -21.49 -10.53 -0.60
CA TYR A 545 -22.14 -10.21 -1.87
C TYR A 545 -22.04 -8.71 -2.19
N LEU A 546 -22.38 -7.84 -1.23
CA LEU A 546 -22.23 -6.40 -1.40
C LEU A 546 -20.76 -6.01 -1.60
N TYR A 547 -19.82 -6.68 -0.93
CA TYR A 547 -18.39 -6.44 -1.11
C TYR A 547 -17.93 -6.73 -2.55
N CYS A 548 -18.43 -7.79 -3.18
CA CYS A 548 -18.16 -8.06 -4.59
C CYS A 548 -18.77 -6.98 -5.52
N LEU A 549 -19.98 -6.48 -5.23
CA LEU A 549 -20.58 -5.36 -5.96
C LEU A 549 -19.80 -4.07 -5.82
N GLN A 550 -19.33 -3.75 -4.61
CA GLN A 550 -18.48 -2.59 -4.35
C GLN A 550 -17.22 -2.65 -5.23
N LYS A 551 -16.53 -3.79 -5.29
CA LYS A 551 -15.36 -3.99 -6.15
C LYS A 551 -15.68 -3.82 -7.64
N LYS A 552 -16.89 -4.17 -8.07
CA LYS A 552 -17.33 -4.07 -9.47
C LYS A 552 -17.65 -2.63 -9.89
N TYR A 553 -18.32 -1.85 -9.04
CA TYR A 553 -18.88 -0.55 -9.44
C TYR A 553 -18.16 0.67 -8.85
N ILE A 554 -17.42 0.53 -7.75
CA ILE A 554 -16.67 1.66 -7.17
C ILE A 554 -15.32 1.77 -7.88
N ASN A 555 -15.20 2.74 -8.79
CA ASN A 555 -13.99 2.96 -9.60
C ASN A 555 -13.05 4.04 -9.06
N LYS A 556 -13.53 4.89 -8.14
CA LYS A 556 -12.84 6.12 -7.68
C LYS A 556 -12.26 6.01 -6.27
N VAL A 557 -12.31 4.83 -5.66
CA VAL A 557 -11.82 4.61 -4.30
C VAL A 557 -10.86 3.44 -4.34
N ASP A 558 -9.76 3.59 -3.63
CA ASP A 558 -8.72 2.59 -3.59
C ASP A 558 -9.17 1.29 -2.90
N MET A 559 -9.79 1.41 -1.73
CA MET A 559 -10.21 0.27 -0.94
C MET A 559 -11.66 0.38 -0.53
N VAL A 560 -12.41 -0.70 -0.72
CA VAL A 560 -13.78 -0.86 -0.23
C VAL A 560 -13.76 -1.73 1.02
N SER A 561 -14.72 -1.51 1.93
CA SER A 561 -14.77 -2.19 3.22
C SER A 561 -15.99 -3.11 3.33
N ARG A 562 -15.84 -4.22 4.06
CA ARG A 562 -16.99 -5.09 4.39
C ARG A 562 -17.86 -4.40 5.44
N CYS A 563 -19.16 -4.34 5.17
CA CYS A 563 -20.16 -3.82 6.09
C CYS A 563 -20.71 -4.91 7.02
N THR A 564 -21.28 -4.50 8.16
CA THR A 564 -21.99 -5.41 9.08
C THR A 564 -23.41 -5.70 8.58
N TYR A 565 -24.08 -4.69 8.04
CA TYR A 565 -25.43 -4.78 7.48
C TYR A 565 -25.38 -4.33 6.02
N ALA A 566 -25.83 -5.17 5.09
CA ALA A 566 -25.62 -5.01 3.66
C ALA A 566 -26.93 -5.03 2.87
N PHE A 567 -27.10 -4.09 1.95
CA PHE A 567 -28.32 -3.94 1.14
C PHE A 567 -28.01 -3.62 -0.32
N VAL A 568 -28.87 -4.10 -1.21
CA VAL A 568 -28.88 -3.82 -2.66
C VAL A 568 -30.19 -3.14 -3.00
N VAL A 569 -30.13 -2.15 -3.90
CA VAL A 569 -31.29 -1.45 -4.45
C VAL A 569 -31.53 -1.98 -5.87
N MET A 570 -32.73 -2.49 -6.10
CA MET A 570 -33.16 -3.05 -7.38
C MET A 570 -34.35 -2.29 -7.93
N TYR A 571 -34.48 -2.28 -9.25
CA TYR A 571 -35.67 -1.85 -9.96
C TYR A 571 -36.07 -2.93 -10.96
N ASP A 572 -37.17 -3.62 -10.66
CA ASP A 572 -37.57 -4.86 -11.33
C ASP A 572 -36.42 -5.89 -11.29
N LYS A 573 -35.89 -6.30 -12.44
CA LYS A 573 -34.75 -7.22 -12.54
C LYS A 573 -33.38 -6.54 -12.47
N TYR A 574 -33.32 -5.21 -12.53
CA TYR A 574 -32.07 -4.46 -12.64
C TYR A 574 -31.52 -4.05 -11.29
N THR A 575 -30.20 -4.14 -11.14
CA THR A 575 -29.51 -3.63 -9.94
C THR A 575 -29.02 -2.21 -10.14
N LEU A 576 -29.54 -1.31 -9.31
CA LEU A 576 -29.26 0.11 -9.35
C LEU A 576 -28.03 0.50 -8.52
N GLY A 577 -27.73 -0.26 -7.47
CA GLY A 577 -26.66 0.05 -6.54
C GLY A 577 -26.79 -0.68 -5.22
N GLY A 578 -26.03 -0.24 -4.22
CA GLY A 578 -26.07 -0.84 -2.90
C GLY A 578 -25.51 0.07 -1.82
N PHE A 579 -25.77 -0.28 -0.57
CA PHE A 579 -25.32 0.46 0.60
C PHE A 579 -25.16 -0.48 1.81
N GLY A 580 -24.37 -0.04 2.78
CA GLY A 580 -24.11 -0.85 3.96
C GLY A 580 -23.70 -0.03 5.19
N PHE A 581 -23.97 -0.61 6.35
CA PHE A 581 -23.73 -0.01 7.66
C PHE A 581 -22.76 -0.84 8.49
N THR A 582 -22.09 -0.18 9.42
CA THR A 582 -21.41 -0.80 10.55
C THR A 582 -21.76 -0.06 11.85
N LEU A 583 -21.23 -0.54 12.96
CA LEU A 583 -21.42 0.07 14.27
C LEU A 583 -20.94 1.54 14.27
N PRO A 584 -21.59 2.41 15.06
CA PRO A 584 -21.38 3.85 14.99
C PRO A 584 -19.94 4.23 15.36
N GLN A 585 -19.40 5.21 14.64
CA GLN A 585 -18.06 5.78 14.88
C GLN A 585 -18.12 7.10 15.67
N HIS A 586 -19.27 7.77 15.68
CA HIS A 586 -19.51 9.05 16.35
C HIS A 586 -20.58 8.90 17.44
N LYS A 587 -20.49 9.70 18.52
CA LYS A 587 -21.52 9.76 19.57
C LYS A 587 -22.81 10.37 18.99
N GLY A 588 -23.97 9.91 19.48
CA GLY A 588 -25.28 10.42 19.07
C GLY A 588 -25.88 9.76 17.82
N TYR A 589 -25.22 8.74 17.26
CA TYR A 589 -25.65 8.01 16.07
C TYR A 589 -25.83 6.52 16.35
N ASP A 590 -26.80 5.90 15.68
CA ASP A 590 -27.06 4.47 15.82
C ASP A 590 -26.15 3.62 14.94
N LEU A 591 -25.80 4.11 13.75
CA LEU A 591 -24.99 3.40 12.77
C LEU A 591 -24.07 4.36 12.00
N PHE A 592 -22.97 3.79 11.48
CA PHE A 592 -22.12 4.44 10.49
C PHE A 592 -22.44 3.85 9.11
N GLN A 593 -22.87 4.70 8.17
CA GLN A 593 -23.03 4.31 6.76
C GLN A 593 -21.65 4.26 6.11
N LEU A 594 -21.16 3.03 5.99
CA LEU A 594 -19.79 2.72 5.56
C LEU A 594 -19.61 2.84 4.04
N THR A 595 -20.66 2.52 3.29
CA THR A 595 -20.61 2.47 1.83
C THR A 595 -21.98 2.75 1.25
N ASP A 596 -22.01 3.46 0.12
CA ASP A 596 -23.15 3.56 -0.76
C ASP A 596 -22.70 3.95 -2.17
N PHE A 597 -23.18 3.22 -3.18
CA PHE A 597 -22.76 3.35 -4.57
C PHE A 597 -23.92 3.02 -5.52
N CYS A 598 -23.76 3.42 -6.78
CA CYS A 598 -24.67 3.06 -7.87
C CYS A 598 -23.91 2.32 -8.97
N THR A 599 -24.65 1.68 -9.87
CA THR A 599 -24.10 1.08 -11.09
C THR A 599 -23.59 2.17 -12.06
N ASN A 600 -22.67 1.80 -12.97
CA ASN A 600 -21.93 2.72 -13.85
C ASN A 600 -22.68 3.02 -15.17
N ASN A 601 -23.99 3.20 -15.12
CA ASN A 601 -24.84 3.62 -16.24
C ASN A 601 -25.09 5.13 -16.23
N ALA A 602 -25.71 5.63 -17.30
CA ALA A 602 -26.03 7.04 -17.49
C ALA A 602 -27.33 7.51 -16.82
N ILE A 603 -27.96 6.70 -15.95
CA ILE A 603 -29.22 7.08 -15.30
C ILE A 603 -29.02 8.34 -14.44
N PRO A 604 -29.77 9.44 -14.69
CA PRO A 604 -29.53 10.71 -14.02
C PRO A 604 -29.70 10.64 -12.50
N ARG A 605 -28.76 11.18 -11.74
CA ARG A 605 -28.87 11.33 -10.26
C ARG A 605 -29.11 10.02 -9.49
N LEU A 606 -28.76 8.86 -10.05
CA LEU A 606 -28.95 7.55 -9.43
C LEU A 606 -28.40 7.46 -8.00
N SER A 607 -27.22 8.04 -7.73
CA SER A 607 -26.63 8.10 -6.39
C SER A 607 -27.52 8.76 -5.33
N LYS A 608 -28.38 9.72 -5.70
CA LYS A 608 -29.35 10.33 -4.78
C LYS A 608 -30.57 9.45 -4.55
N LEU A 609 -31.01 8.69 -5.55
CA LEU A 609 -32.06 7.68 -5.38
C LEU A 609 -31.63 6.63 -4.34
N ILE A 610 -30.38 6.18 -4.39
CA ILE A 610 -29.82 5.25 -3.39
C ILE A 610 -29.94 5.85 -1.99
N LEU A 611 -29.58 7.13 -1.79
CA LEU A 611 -29.73 7.80 -0.50
C LEU A 611 -31.19 7.89 -0.04
N PHE A 612 -32.15 8.12 -0.93
CA PHE A 612 -33.56 8.08 -0.56
C PHE A 612 -34.02 6.68 -0.15
N CYS A 613 -33.57 5.64 -0.85
CA CYS A 613 -33.85 4.24 -0.50
C CYS A 613 -33.31 3.87 0.89
N ILE A 614 -32.13 4.38 1.26
CA ILE A 614 -31.56 4.22 2.60
C ILE A 614 -32.51 4.73 3.68
N GLN A 615 -33.14 5.88 3.45
CA GLN A 615 -33.99 6.56 4.43
C GLN A 615 -35.40 5.95 4.58
N THR A 616 -35.66 4.76 4.03
CA THR A 616 -36.97 4.13 4.07
C THR A 616 -37.27 3.44 5.40
N SER A 617 -38.56 3.32 5.73
CA SER A 617 -39.06 2.57 6.89
C SER A 617 -38.69 1.08 6.84
N VAL A 618 -38.58 0.52 5.64
CA VAL A 618 -38.16 -0.89 5.42
C VAL A 618 -36.76 -1.14 5.94
N VAL A 619 -35.81 -0.25 5.60
CA VAL A 619 -34.42 -0.32 6.08
C VAL A 619 -34.37 -0.15 7.59
N GLN A 620 -35.10 0.84 8.12
CA GLN A 620 -35.19 1.12 9.54
C GLN A 620 -35.68 -0.10 10.35
N LYS A 621 -36.77 -0.73 9.92
CA LYS A 621 -37.37 -1.89 10.58
C LYS A 621 -36.41 -3.09 10.61
N GLU A 622 -35.76 -3.38 9.48
CA GLU A 622 -34.82 -4.51 9.40
C GLU A 622 -33.58 -4.29 10.31
N LEU A 623 -33.05 -3.07 10.36
CA LEU A 623 -31.93 -2.74 11.24
C LEU A 623 -32.36 -2.77 12.71
N SER A 624 -33.50 -2.18 13.04
CA SER A 624 -34.01 -2.10 14.42
C SER A 624 -34.26 -3.48 15.02
N ARG A 625 -34.85 -4.39 14.24
CA ARG A 625 -35.07 -5.79 14.63
C ARG A 625 -33.78 -6.51 15.01
N ARG A 626 -32.68 -6.21 14.31
CA ARG A 626 -31.39 -6.89 14.53
C ARG A 626 -30.52 -6.28 15.59
N MET A 627 -30.69 -4.98 15.82
CA MET A 627 -30.00 -4.29 16.89
C MET A 627 -30.78 -4.37 18.21
N HIS A 628 -31.99 -4.94 18.20
CA HIS A 628 -32.89 -4.99 19.36
C HIS A 628 -33.13 -3.61 19.98
N LYS A 629 -33.14 -2.57 19.15
CA LYS A 629 -33.44 -1.18 19.52
C LYS A 629 -33.94 -0.42 18.29
N LEU A 630 -34.64 0.69 18.50
CA LEU A 630 -34.96 1.60 17.42
C LEU A 630 -33.66 2.20 16.85
N VAL A 631 -33.51 2.16 15.53
CA VAL A 631 -32.36 2.71 14.80
C VAL A 631 -32.88 3.85 13.93
N GLU A 632 -32.41 5.07 14.14
CA GLU A 632 -32.94 6.25 13.43
C GLU A 632 -31.83 7.07 12.78
N LYS A 633 -30.75 7.33 13.53
CA LYS A 633 -29.72 8.28 13.12
C LYS A 633 -28.52 7.56 12.53
N VAL A 634 -28.18 7.90 11.29
CA VAL A 634 -26.97 7.40 10.62
C VAL A 634 -26.05 8.55 10.25
N ILE A 635 -24.75 8.29 10.32
CA ILE A 635 -23.73 9.24 9.85
C ILE A 635 -22.89 8.62 8.74
N SER A 636 -22.56 9.41 7.73
CA SER A 636 -21.66 9.05 6.63
C SER A 636 -20.59 10.11 6.44
N CYS A 637 -19.45 9.73 5.87
CA CYS A 637 -18.33 10.63 5.60
C CYS A 637 -18.04 10.69 4.09
N ALA A 638 -17.90 11.90 3.55
CA ALA A 638 -17.46 12.16 2.19
C ALA A 638 -16.03 12.70 2.20
N TYR A 639 -15.08 11.90 1.72
CA TYR A 639 -13.68 12.30 1.57
C TYR A 639 -13.53 13.21 0.36
N THR A 640 -13.40 14.51 0.60
CA THR A 640 -13.27 15.52 -0.45
C THR A 640 -12.68 16.80 0.11
N HIS A 641 -11.86 17.48 -0.69
CA HIS A 641 -11.39 18.84 -0.40
C HIS A 641 -12.40 19.92 -0.79
N LYS A 642 -13.50 19.54 -1.47
CA LYS A 642 -14.59 20.49 -1.80
C LYS A 642 -15.37 20.84 -0.54
N PRO A 643 -15.93 22.06 -0.42
CA PRO A 643 -16.67 22.47 0.77
C PRO A 643 -17.98 21.69 0.99
N VAL A 644 -18.50 21.05 -0.07
CA VAL A 644 -19.75 20.27 -0.06
C VAL A 644 -19.65 19.07 -1.00
N SER A 645 -20.18 17.92 -0.58
CA SER A 645 -20.43 16.77 -1.45
C SER A 645 -21.76 16.91 -2.18
N MET A 646 -21.72 16.93 -3.52
CA MET A 646 -22.91 17.05 -4.37
C MET A 646 -23.87 15.85 -4.26
N LYS A 647 -23.36 14.71 -3.80
CA LYS A 647 -24.13 13.49 -3.54
C LYS A 647 -25.06 13.66 -2.35
N TYR A 648 -24.51 14.03 -1.19
CA TYR A 648 -25.27 14.15 0.07
C TYR A 648 -26.03 15.47 0.18
N ARG A 649 -25.58 16.54 -0.50
CA ARG A 649 -26.24 17.87 -0.45
C ARG A 649 -27.72 17.79 -0.82
N GLY A 650 -28.57 18.26 0.10
CA GLY A 650 -30.02 18.32 -0.08
C GLY A 650 -30.76 17.00 0.20
N VAL A 651 -30.03 15.95 0.56
CA VAL A 651 -30.61 14.67 1.01
C VAL A 651 -30.30 14.47 2.49
N TYR A 652 -29.03 14.60 2.86
CA TYR A 652 -28.52 14.53 4.23
C TYR A 652 -28.09 15.93 4.72
N THR A 653 -28.01 16.07 6.04
CA THR A 653 -27.61 17.33 6.70
C THR A 653 -26.13 17.28 7.02
N LYS A 654 -25.37 18.32 6.61
CA LYS A 654 -23.94 18.40 6.94
C LYS A 654 -23.77 18.71 8.43
N VAL A 655 -22.95 17.92 9.13
CA VAL A 655 -22.68 18.08 10.56
C VAL A 655 -21.30 18.71 10.73
N LYS A 656 -21.25 20.02 10.97
CA LYS A 656 -20.00 20.80 10.99
C LYS A 656 -19.01 20.28 12.03
N ASP A 657 -19.50 19.94 13.22
CA ASP A 657 -18.68 19.51 14.37
C ASP A 657 -18.00 18.14 14.16
N HIS A 658 -18.39 17.41 13.12
CA HIS A 658 -17.79 16.13 12.75
C HIS A 658 -16.98 16.20 11.46
N CYS A 659 -16.92 17.37 10.80
CA CYS A 659 -16.07 17.58 9.63
C CYS A 659 -14.61 17.75 10.04
N THR A 660 -13.70 17.29 9.19
CA THR A 660 -12.25 17.50 9.34
C THR A 660 -11.69 18.14 8.07
N SER A 661 -10.39 18.44 8.06
CA SER A 661 -9.68 18.85 6.83
C SER A 661 -9.69 17.77 5.74
N SER A 662 -9.93 16.50 6.11
CA SER A 662 -9.85 15.35 5.21
C SER A 662 -11.22 14.84 4.74
N TYR A 663 -12.31 15.14 5.45
CA TYR A 663 -13.65 14.68 5.08
C TYR A 663 -14.78 15.57 5.63
N LEU A 664 -15.94 15.48 4.96
CA LEU A 664 -17.19 16.10 5.39
C LEU A 664 -18.13 15.04 5.99
N ALA A 665 -18.72 15.34 7.15
CA ALA A 665 -19.69 14.47 7.81
C ALA A 665 -21.13 14.85 7.47
N TYR A 666 -21.97 13.85 7.22
CA TYR A 666 -23.38 14.00 6.85
C TYR A 666 -24.27 13.07 7.66
N GLU A 667 -25.32 13.64 8.25
CA GLU A 667 -26.36 12.93 9.00
C GLU A 667 -27.56 12.61 8.11
N GLY A 668 -28.00 11.35 8.19
CA GLY A 668 -29.22 10.85 7.59
C GLY A 668 -30.18 10.33 8.66
N MET A 669 -31.48 10.50 8.41
CA MET A 669 -32.56 9.90 9.19
C MET A 669 -33.14 8.71 8.43
N LEU A 670 -33.15 7.54 9.06
CA LEU A 670 -33.89 6.36 8.61
C LEU A 670 -35.39 6.52 8.92
N GLY A 671 -36.24 5.80 8.20
CA GLY A 671 -37.70 5.89 8.39
C GLY A 671 -38.36 7.17 7.86
N LYS A 672 -37.60 8.07 7.23
CA LYS A 672 -38.11 9.32 6.64
C LYS A 672 -39.13 9.09 5.53
N PHE A 673 -38.94 8.04 4.73
CA PHE A 673 -39.88 7.66 3.67
C PHE A 673 -40.66 6.41 4.09
N SER A 674 -41.98 6.52 4.09
CA SER A 674 -42.84 5.43 4.58
C SER A 674 -42.88 4.26 3.61
N ASN A 675 -42.76 4.53 2.30
CA ASN A 675 -42.91 3.57 1.22
C ASN A 675 -42.12 4.00 -0.03
N ASN A 676 -42.07 3.12 -1.04
CA ASN A 676 -41.35 3.39 -2.29
C ASN A 676 -41.99 4.49 -3.14
N LYS A 677 -43.29 4.78 -2.98
CA LYS A 677 -43.96 5.83 -3.76
C LYS A 677 -43.38 7.19 -3.40
N GLU A 678 -43.22 7.48 -2.11
CA GLU A 678 -42.59 8.71 -1.65
C GLU A 678 -41.14 8.85 -2.14
N VAL A 679 -40.39 7.73 -2.20
CA VAL A 679 -39.02 7.71 -2.75
C VAL A 679 -39.01 8.08 -4.23
N ILE A 680 -39.89 7.45 -5.03
CA ILE A 680 -39.99 7.71 -6.47
C ILE A 680 -40.49 9.14 -6.72
N ASP A 681 -41.52 9.61 -6.02
CA ASP A 681 -42.05 10.96 -6.17
C ASP A 681 -40.97 12.01 -5.86
N LYS A 682 -40.16 11.79 -4.81
CA LYS A 682 -39.05 12.67 -4.47
C LYS A 682 -37.95 12.65 -5.53
N TYR A 683 -37.64 11.47 -6.06
CA TYR A 683 -36.65 11.32 -7.13
C TYR A 683 -37.11 12.00 -8.42
N GLN A 684 -38.36 11.82 -8.83
CA GLN A 684 -38.94 12.46 -10.01
C GLN A 684 -39.00 13.98 -9.87
N SER A 685 -39.35 14.50 -8.69
CA SER A 685 -39.26 15.92 -8.39
C SER A 685 -37.84 16.47 -8.54
N LEU A 686 -36.83 15.72 -8.09
CA LEU A 686 -35.43 16.09 -8.23
C LEU A 686 -34.98 16.14 -9.70
N LEU A 687 -35.44 15.20 -10.53
CA LEU A 687 -35.12 15.17 -11.96
C LEU A 687 -35.72 16.38 -12.69
N LYS A 688 -36.99 16.69 -12.44
CA LYS A 688 -37.69 17.86 -13.03
C LYS A 688 -37.01 19.19 -12.67
N ASN A 689 -36.61 19.35 -11.41
CA ASN A 689 -35.91 20.55 -10.96
C ASN A 689 -34.47 20.65 -11.50
N GLY A 690 -33.87 19.53 -11.91
CA GLY A 690 -32.53 19.51 -12.52
C GLY A 690 -32.50 19.81 -14.02
N GLN A 691 -33.65 19.68 -14.71
CA GLN A 691 -33.84 20.01 -16.13
C GLN A 691 -34.21 21.48 -16.37
N ARG A 692 -34.51 22.25 -15.32
CA ARG A 692 -34.55 23.72 -15.39
C ARG A 692 -33.12 24.27 -15.38
N LYS A 693 -32.47 24.23 -16.53
CA LYS A 693 -31.25 24.97 -16.83
C LYS A 693 -31.32 25.53 -18.23
#